data_AF-A0A4R6IW79-F1
#
_entry.id   AF-A0A4R6IW79-F1
#
_cell.length_a   1.000
_cell.length_b   1.000
_cell.length_c   1.000
_cell.angle_alpha   90.00
_cell.angle_beta   90.00
_cell.angle_gamma   90.00
#
_symmetry.space_group_name_H-M   'P 1'
#
loop_
_entity.id
_entity.type
_entity.pdbx_description
1 polymer ?
#
loop_
_entity_poly.entity_id
_entity_poly.type
_entity_poly.pdbx_seq_one_letter_code
_entity_poly.pdbx_strand_id
1 'polypeptide(L)'
;MDKLKQYFSGFWFSMPVQLLLLHFRRYQVFLVFWYVLFSTVAGGFMRTFGADSLFLAPEYFGKINVLSTAIVGFALGIFIMSWNITTFILFSKYFRFLATTAQPFLKYCINNAVLPVIFLVFYFSKAVSYARYQELFGATEISWMVLGFAGGIITSILIAFAYFFGADKTIYRSMASVIDTANVHYALVSKNNPLPKERTELRIDWFFSAKMALRKPRDVRHYSLAFLDTVFKRHHFAAVIAIAIAFFFLIGIGYISDTRLFQLPAAASITVFFAILIAAAGAISTFLHSWSIPVMVLVYLFVNFLYQKDIIDLRNKAYGLDYSSKTVRPVYSRESVMHQAGSAEIAADKQVYINMLNQWKKKQGTTKPVMYLINTSGGGIRSATFTMNALQQLDSMFGGKLLQQTFLISGASGGMLGAAYFRELYYRKQKGEKINLQDKQYIDDISNDLLNPLFSSFVTRDLIGPAKPFTKHGYSYTKDRGYAFEQKLNENTHGYLNRTLNDYKEPEAKAEIPLIFFNAVITRDGRKLVMATHPARFMTRPLTDSTSILPFDADAIDFRSFFDKQNAGNIGVLSALRMNATFPYVLPNVWLPTNPVIDVMDAGLRDNFGQETSLRFIEVFRDWLKENTSKVVLLQLRDRSLSDWDRPLEGTSLFGTFTKPFLLLQNNWYKLQDYYQHDQLAFSFEAYGPQFHRICFQYVPSRKEAPASLSFHITAAEKRDIALALKAEDNRKEFKRLRSLMK
;
A
#
# COMPACT_ATOMS: atom_id res chain seq x y z
N MET A 1 52.57 6.64 -22.13
CA MET A 1 52.00 6.15 -20.85
C MET A 1 51.86 7.25 -19.79
N ASP A 2 52.79 8.20 -19.69
CA ASP A 2 52.76 9.20 -18.60
C ASP A 2 51.59 10.20 -18.64
N LYS A 3 51.18 10.65 -19.84
CA LYS A 3 49.96 11.48 -19.97
C LYS A 3 48.71 10.73 -19.51
N LEU A 4 48.59 9.44 -19.84
CA LEU A 4 47.46 8.61 -19.43
C LEU A 4 47.41 8.42 -17.90
N LYS A 5 48.58 8.20 -17.27
CA LYS A 5 48.71 8.16 -15.81
C LYS A 5 48.35 9.49 -15.15
N GLN A 6 48.74 10.62 -15.75
CA GLN A 6 48.38 11.97 -15.26
C GLN A 6 46.88 12.24 -15.39
N TYR A 7 46.25 11.88 -16.51
CA TYR A 7 44.79 12.00 -16.66
C TYR A 7 44.04 11.09 -15.69
N PHE A 8 44.49 9.85 -15.50
CA PHE A 8 43.89 8.93 -14.54
C PHE A 8 44.02 9.43 -13.10
N SER A 9 45.20 9.92 -12.73
CA SER A 9 45.42 10.52 -11.41
C SER A 9 44.56 11.77 -11.21
N GLY A 10 44.47 12.65 -12.23
CA GLY A 10 43.63 13.85 -12.16
C GLY A 10 42.13 13.54 -12.08
N PHE A 11 41.67 12.49 -12.78
CA PHE A 11 40.30 11.99 -12.68
C PHE A 11 40.02 11.39 -11.30
N TRP A 12 40.91 10.52 -10.80
CA TRP A 12 40.77 9.89 -9.50
C TRP A 12 40.70 10.91 -8.36
N PHE A 13 41.57 11.92 -8.38
CA PHE A 13 41.58 13.02 -7.40
C PHE A 13 40.69 14.20 -7.80
N SER A 14 39.75 14.00 -8.73
CA SER A 14 38.73 15.01 -9.02
C SER A 14 37.69 15.06 -7.91
N MET A 15 37.16 16.25 -7.63
CA MET A 15 36.15 16.46 -6.58
C MET A 15 34.93 15.55 -6.75
N PRO A 16 34.38 15.30 -7.96
CA PRO A 16 33.24 14.40 -8.10
C PRO A 16 33.52 12.96 -7.68
N VAL A 17 34.68 12.41 -8.06
CA VAL A 17 35.07 11.05 -7.68
C VAL A 17 35.35 10.97 -6.19
N GLN A 18 36.07 11.95 -5.64
CA GLN A 18 36.40 11.98 -4.22
C GLN A 18 35.15 12.16 -3.34
N LEU A 19 34.17 12.97 -3.76
CA LEU A 19 32.90 13.11 -3.06
C LEU A 19 32.08 11.82 -3.12
N LEU A 20 32.02 11.15 -4.28
CA LEU A 20 31.34 9.86 -4.39
C LEU A 20 31.93 8.84 -3.40
N LEU A 21 33.25 8.69 -3.39
CA LEU A 21 33.95 7.78 -2.46
C LEU A 21 33.75 8.20 -0.99
N LEU A 22 33.65 9.50 -0.71
CA LEU A 22 33.44 10.00 0.65
C LEU A 22 32.10 9.54 1.23
N HIS A 23 31.03 9.46 0.43
CA HIS A 23 29.73 8.94 0.88
C HIS A 23 29.79 7.47 1.30
N PHE A 24 30.61 6.65 0.64
CA PHE A 24 30.81 5.25 1.03
C PHE A 24 31.73 5.11 2.25
N ARG A 25 32.59 6.11 2.52
CA ARG A 25 33.50 6.12 3.67
C ARG A 25 32.89 6.73 4.93
N ARG A 26 31.96 7.68 4.79
CA ARG A 26 31.40 8.49 5.89
C ARG A 26 29.89 8.68 5.72
N TYR A 27 29.14 8.58 6.82
CA TYR A 27 27.68 8.72 6.85
C TYR A 27 26.93 7.81 5.87
N GLN A 28 27.37 6.54 5.79
CA GLN A 28 26.81 5.50 4.91
C GLN A 28 25.29 5.31 5.07
N VAL A 29 24.74 5.66 6.25
CA VAL A 29 23.30 5.62 6.52
C VAL A 29 22.48 6.37 5.46
N PHE A 30 22.99 7.46 4.90
CA PHE A 30 22.26 8.21 3.86
C PHE A 30 22.20 7.47 2.52
N LEU A 31 23.12 6.54 2.24
CA LEU A 31 23.08 5.71 1.03
C LEU A 31 21.92 4.71 1.05
N VAL A 32 21.37 4.39 2.22
CA VAL A 32 20.18 3.53 2.34
C VAL A 32 19.00 4.13 1.58
N PHE A 33 18.79 5.46 1.63
CA PHE A 33 17.70 6.10 0.90
C PHE A 33 17.86 5.96 -0.62
N TRP A 34 19.07 6.15 -1.13
CA TRP A 34 19.37 5.90 -2.54
C TRP A 34 19.18 4.44 -2.92
N TYR A 35 19.69 3.51 -2.10
CA TYR A 35 19.51 2.08 -2.32
C TYR A 35 18.04 1.69 -2.41
N VAL A 36 17.20 2.18 -1.50
CA VAL A 36 15.75 1.94 -1.53
C VAL A 36 15.14 2.52 -2.80
N LEU A 37 15.47 3.75 -3.20
CA LEU A 37 14.96 4.33 -4.45
C LEU A 37 15.38 3.54 -5.70
N PHE A 38 16.67 3.17 -5.82
CA PHE A 38 17.16 2.33 -6.92
C PHE A 38 16.47 0.96 -6.92
N SER A 39 16.35 0.32 -5.76
CA SER A 39 15.74 -1.01 -5.63
C SER A 39 14.25 -0.99 -5.95
N THR A 40 13.51 0.03 -5.53
CA THR A 40 12.09 0.21 -5.88
C THR A 40 11.92 0.40 -7.39
N VAL A 41 12.67 1.32 -8.00
CA VAL A 41 12.59 1.59 -9.45
C VAL A 41 13.08 0.40 -10.29
N ALA A 42 13.98 -0.42 -9.76
CA ALA A 42 14.44 -1.66 -10.38
C ALA A 42 13.43 -2.82 -10.27
N GLY A 43 12.41 -2.71 -9.40
CA GLY A 43 11.51 -3.81 -9.06
C GLY A 43 12.12 -4.85 -8.10
N GLY A 44 13.20 -4.49 -7.39
CA GLY A 44 13.84 -5.32 -6.35
C GLY A 44 13.26 -5.14 -4.95
N PHE A 45 12.53 -4.05 -4.70
CA PHE A 45 11.90 -3.75 -3.42
C PHE A 45 10.37 -3.76 -3.54
N MET A 46 9.70 -4.60 -2.74
CA MET A 46 8.23 -4.68 -2.61
C MET A 46 7.45 -4.76 -3.94
N ARG A 47 8.04 -5.32 -5.01
CA ARG A 47 7.41 -5.42 -6.34
C ARG A 47 6.05 -6.12 -6.33
N THR A 48 5.91 -7.20 -5.56
CA THR A 48 4.64 -7.94 -5.43
C THR A 48 3.49 -7.04 -4.95
N PHE A 49 3.80 -5.98 -4.21
CA PHE A 49 2.83 -5.01 -3.67
C PHE A 49 2.67 -3.74 -4.53
N GLY A 50 3.31 -3.65 -5.70
CA GLY A 50 3.19 -2.50 -6.61
C GLY A 50 4.07 -1.29 -6.27
N ALA A 51 5.16 -1.46 -5.51
CA ALA A 51 6.02 -0.33 -5.13
C ALA A 51 6.70 0.37 -6.32
N ASP A 52 7.08 -0.39 -7.35
CA ASP A 52 7.65 0.13 -8.60
C ASP A 52 6.62 0.92 -9.41
N SER A 53 5.37 0.46 -9.49
CA SER A 53 4.30 1.16 -10.21
C SER A 53 4.03 2.55 -9.62
N LEU A 54 4.05 2.69 -8.29
CA LEU A 54 3.87 3.99 -7.63
C LEU A 54 4.89 5.05 -8.08
N PHE A 55 6.12 4.62 -8.38
CA PHE A 55 7.19 5.49 -8.86
C PHE A 55 7.19 5.66 -10.38
N LEU A 56 6.93 4.59 -11.14
CA LEU A 56 7.05 4.60 -12.60
C LEU A 56 5.78 5.09 -13.33
N ALA A 57 4.63 4.99 -12.67
CA ALA A 57 3.32 5.38 -13.16
C ALA A 57 2.56 6.21 -12.10
N PRO A 58 3.08 7.39 -11.71
CA PRO A 58 2.49 8.15 -10.63
C PRO A 58 1.11 8.69 -11.03
N GLU A 59 0.11 8.39 -10.20
CA GLU A 59 -1.26 8.85 -10.41
C GLU A 59 -1.57 10.14 -9.65
N TYR A 60 -2.24 11.06 -10.34
CA TYR A 60 -2.85 12.24 -9.76
C TYR A 60 -4.25 12.42 -10.34
N PHE A 61 -5.26 12.64 -9.49
CA PHE A 61 -6.68 12.62 -9.89
C PHE A 61 -7.14 11.32 -10.61
N GLY A 62 -6.47 10.19 -10.36
CA GLY A 62 -6.75 8.89 -11.00
C GLY A 62 -6.25 8.78 -12.45
N LYS A 63 -5.31 9.65 -12.85
CA LYS A 63 -4.70 9.62 -14.18
C LYS A 63 -3.18 9.76 -14.07
N ILE A 64 -2.48 9.11 -14.99
CA ILE A 64 -1.05 9.28 -15.22
C ILE A 64 -0.91 10.31 -16.35
N ASN A 65 -0.32 11.47 -16.05
CA ASN A 65 -0.20 12.55 -17.02
C ASN A 65 1.03 13.45 -16.73
N VAL A 66 1.16 14.52 -17.51
CA VAL A 66 2.26 15.51 -17.37
C VAL A 66 2.30 16.13 -15.98
N LEU A 67 1.13 16.40 -15.38
CA LEU A 67 1.05 17.00 -14.06
C LEU A 67 1.46 16.02 -12.96
N SER A 68 1.00 14.77 -13.02
CA SER A 68 1.35 13.75 -12.03
C SER A 68 2.85 13.47 -12.02
N THR A 69 3.46 13.35 -13.20
CA THR A 69 4.90 13.17 -13.38
C THR A 69 5.70 14.42 -13.01
N ALA A 70 5.20 15.63 -13.29
CA ALA A 70 5.83 16.88 -12.83
C ALA A 70 5.88 17.01 -11.31
N ILE A 71 4.82 16.62 -10.59
CA ILE A 71 4.79 16.62 -9.12
C ILE A 71 5.86 15.66 -8.55
N VAL A 72 6.00 14.46 -9.11
CA VAL A 72 7.06 13.53 -8.69
C VAL A 72 8.44 14.07 -9.02
N GLY A 73 8.64 14.66 -10.21
CA GLY A 73 9.90 15.31 -10.57
C GLY A 73 10.26 16.43 -9.59
N PHE A 74 9.28 17.26 -9.21
CA PHE A 74 9.46 18.31 -8.21
C PHE A 74 9.86 17.75 -6.84
N ALA A 75 9.18 16.71 -6.36
CA ALA A 75 9.53 16.03 -5.12
C ALA A 75 10.93 15.40 -5.15
N LEU A 76 11.32 14.78 -6.28
CA LEU A 76 12.64 14.21 -6.44
C LEU A 76 13.74 15.28 -6.46
N GLY A 77 13.47 16.43 -7.08
CA GLY A 77 14.38 17.56 -7.00
C GLY A 77 14.53 18.12 -5.58
N ILE A 78 13.45 18.16 -4.77
CA ILE A 78 13.54 18.46 -3.33
C ILE A 78 14.46 17.45 -2.62
N PHE A 79 14.30 16.16 -2.88
CA PHE A 79 15.16 15.12 -2.30
C PHE A 79 16.63 15.30 -2.70
N ILE A 80 16.91 15.55 -3.98
CA ILE A 80 18.27 15.81 -4.48
C ILE A 80 18.87 17.05 -3.81
N MET A 81 18.08 18.12 -3.65
CA MET A 81 18.54 19.33 -2.97
C MET A 81 18.77 19.08 -1.47
N SER A 82 17.89 18.36 -0.78
CA SER A 82 18.07 17.98 0.63
C SER A 82 19.34 17.15 0.83
N TRP A 83 19.58 16.16 -0.03
CA TRP A 83 20.82 15.40 -0.05
C TRP A 83 22.04 16.31 -0.19
N ASN A 84 22.04 17.23 -1.16
CA ASN A 84 23.15 18.14 -1.37
C ASN A 84 23.36 19.10 -0.21
N ILE A 85 22.28 19.62 0.38
CA ILE A 85 22.34 20.53 1.53
C ILE A 85 22.93 19.81 2.75
N THR A 86 22.37 18.66 3.13
CA THR A 86 22.85 17.88 4.27
C THR A 86 24.30 17.47 4.11
N THR A 87 24.67 16.97 2.93
CA THR A 87 26.03 16.49 2.69
C THR A 87 27.03 17.64 2.55
N PHE A 88 26.60 18.82 2.06
CA PHE A 88 27.41 20.04 2.08
C PHE A 88 27.77 20.45 3.53
N ILE A 89 26.80 20.39 4.44
CA ILE A 89 27.00 20.72 5.87
C ILE A 89 28.00 19.73 6.50
N LEU A 90 27.72 18.44 6.37
CA LEU A 90 28.48 17.37 7.03
C LEU A 90 29.91 17.24 6.49
N PHE A 91 30.11 17.53 5.21
CA PHE A 91 31.41 17.39 4.56
C PHE A 91 32.18 18.70 4.41
N SER A 92 31.63 19.84 4.84
CA SER A 92 32.25 21.17 4.79
C SER A 92 33.74 21.18 5.18
N LYS A 93 34.11 20.41 6.22
CA LYS A 93 35.49 20.28 6.70
C LYS A 93 36.48 19.68 5.69
N TYR A 94 36.02 18.86 4.75
CA TYR A 94 36.86 18.18 3.75
C TYR A 94 37.14 19.03 2.50
N PHE A 95 36.37 20.11 2.26
CA PHE A 95 36.51 20.98 1.08
C PHE A 95 36.52 22.46 1.43
N ARG A 96 37.30 22.84 2.45
CA ARG A 96 37.48 24.22 2.91
C ARG A 96 37.78 25.23 1.79
N PHE A 97 38.45 24.79 0.71
CA PHE A 97 38.74 25.65 -0.43
C PHE A 97 37.50 26.28 -1.08
N LEU A 98 36.33 25.61 -1.03
CA LEU A 98 35.10 26.12 -1.62
C LEU A 98 34.62 27.42 -0.95
N ALA A 99 34.87 27.61 0.35
CA ALA A 99 34.47 28.80 1.11
C ALA A 99 35.07 30.11 0.55
N THR A 100 36.16 30.01 -0.21
CA THR A 100 36.88 31.16 -0.80
C THR A 100 36.47 31.42 -2.25
N THR A 101 35.43 30.75 -2.72
CA THR A 101 34.97 30.84 -4.10
C THR A 101 33.52 31.34 -4.14
N ALA A 102 33.17 32.14 -5.16
CA ALA A 102 31.78 32.59 -5.33
C ALA A 102 30.81 31.41 -5.54
N GLN A 103 29.63 31.42 -4.93
CA GLN A 103 28.63 30.34 -5.05
C GLN A 103 29.18 28.95 -4.65
N PRO A 104 29.67 28.78 -3.40
CA PRO A 104 30.27 27.52 -2.94
C PRO A 104 29.30 26.34 -3.03
N PHE A 105 28.03 26.57 -2.70
CA PHE A 105 27.00 25.53 -2.70
C PHE A 105 26.66 25.03 -4.11
N LEU A 106 26.56 25.91 -5.10
CA LEU A 106 26.33 25.51 -6.50
C LEU A 106 27.46 24.61 -7.02
N LYS A 107 28.71 24.99 -6.76
CA LYS A 107 29.87 24.18 -7.14
C LYS A 107 29.87 22.83 -6.44
N TYR A 108 29.50 22.80 -5.17
CA TYR A 108 29.33 21.54 -4.46
C TYR A 108 28.29 20.66 -5.14
N CYS A 109 27.10 21.17 -5.45
CA CYS A 109 26.03 20.42 -6.12
C CYS A 109 26.47 19.84 -7.46
N ILE A 110 27.17 20.63 -8.29
CA ILE A 110 27.69 20.17 -9.59
C ILE A 110 28.66 19.00 -9.40
N ASN A 111 29.59 19.12 -8.45
CA ASN A 111 30.58 18.07 -8.21
C ASN A 111 29.96 16.86 -7.47
N ASN A 112 28.89 17.05 -6.70
CA ASN A 112 28.16 15.98 -6.00
C ASN A 112 27.01 15.38 -6.85
N ALA A 113 26.96 15.70 -8.15
CA ALA A 113 25.86 15.29 -9.04
C ALA A 113 25.94 13.83 -9.52
N VAL A 114 27.07 13.13 -9.33
CA VAL A 114 27.30 11.80 -9.91
C VAL A 114 26.19 10.80 -9.52
N LEU A 115 25.91 10.65 -8.22
CA LEU A 115 24.89 9.72 -7.74
C LEU A 115 23.46 10.13 -8.16
N PRO A 116 23.02 11.40 -7.98
CA PRO A 116 21.74 11.88 -8.51
C PRO A 116 21.56 11.67 -10.02
N VAL A 117 22.58 11.97 -10.84
CA VAL A 117 22.49 11.85 -12.30
C VAL A 117 22.39 10.39 -12.72
N ILE A 118 23.17 9.49 -12.12
CA ILE A 118 23.06 8.04 -12.37
C ILE A 118 21.64 7.56 -12.04
N PHE A 119 21.07 8.00 -10.92
CA PHE A 119 19.71 7.65 -10.54
C PHE A 119 18.68 8.19 -11.54
N LEU A 120 18.79 9.45 -11.97
CA LEU A 120 17.87 10.04 -12.93
C LEU A 120 17.89 9.32 -14.28
N VAL A 121 19.08 9.01 -14.81
CA VAL A 121 19.22 8.25 -16.06
C VAL A 121 18.57 6.86 -15.92
N PHE A 122 18.83 6.18 -14.81
CA PHE A 122 18.23 4.89 -14.51
C PHE A 122 16.70 4.97 -14.41
N TYR A 123 16.19 5.97 -13.68
CA TYR A 123 14.77 6.23 -13.50
C TYR A 123 14.07 6.51 -14.82
N PHE A 124 14.60 7.40 -15.67
CA PHE A 124 14.00 7.71 -16.97
C PHE A 124 13.95 6.48 -17.87
N SER A 125 15.02 5.69 -17.92
CA SER A 125 15.04 4.45 -18.71
C SER A 125 13.92 3.49 -18.27
N LYS A 126 13.76 3.29 -16.95
CA LYS A 126 12.71 2.43 -16.40
C LYS A 126 11.31 3.01 -16.60
N ALA A 127 11.11 4.31 -16.39
CA ALA A 127 9.82 4.98 -16.56
C ALA A 127 9.33 4.94 -18.02
N VAL A 128 10.21 5.21 -19.00
CA VAL A 128 9.87 5.11 -20.43
C VAL A 128 9.50 3.68 -20.80
N SER A 129 10.27 2.69 -20.34
CA SER A 129 9.97 1.28 -20.56
C SER A 129 8.62 0.89 -19.93
N TYR A 130 8.36 1.33 -18.71
CA TYR A 130 7.13 1.02 -17.99
C TYR A 130 5.91 1.65 -18.68
N ALA A 131 5.97 2.94 -19.00
CA ALA A 131 4.89 3.66 -19.69
C ALA A 131 4.56 3.04 -21.06
N ARG A 132 5.57 2.55 -21.79
CA ARG A 132 5.38 1.95 -23.11
C ARG A 132 4.78 0.54 -23.05
N TYR A 133 5.28 -0.32 -22.16
CA TYR A 133 4.96 -1.75 -22.18
C TYR A 133 3.92 -2.17 -21.15
N GLN A 134 3.78 -1.45 -20.04
CA GLN A 134 2.82 -1.77 -18.98
C GLN A 134 1.58 -0.87 -19.07
N GLU A 135 1.76 0.45 -19.21
CA GLU A 135 0.65 1.39 -19.35
C GLU A 135 0.17 1.60 -20.78
N LEU A 136 0.89 1.05 -21.77
CA LEU A 136 0.52 1.07 -23.19
C LEU A 136 0.38 2.49 -23.78
N PHE A 137 1.08 3.48 -23.25
CA PHE A 137 1.05 4.86 -23.75
C PHE A 137 1.72 5.03 -25.12
N GLY A 138 1.26 6.03 -25.87
CA GLY A 138 1.86 6.48 -27.12
C GLY A 138 3.20 7.20 -26.90
N ALA A 139 4.06 7.23 -27.93
CA ALA A 139 5.37 7.90 -27.83
C ALA A 139 5.24 9.40 -27.48
N THR A 140 4.26 10.10 -28.07
CA THR A 140 4.00 11.51 -27.79
C THR A 140 3.62 11.77 -26.33
N GLU A 141 2.74 10.94 -25.77
CA GLU A 141 2.32 11.04 -24.36
C GLU A 141 3.51 10.81 -23.43
N ILE A 142 4.34 9.81 -23.73
CA ILE A 142 5.57 9.51 -23.00
C ILE A 142 6.53 10.71 -23.04
N SER A 143 6.73 11.34 -24.20
CA SER A 143 7.57 12.54 -24.32
C SER A 143 7.07 13.68 -23.42
N TRP A 144 5.76 13.93 -23.42
CA TRP A 144 5.17 14.95 -22.54
C TRP A 144 5.32 14.62 -21.05
N MET A 145 5.18 13.36 -20.65
CA MET A 145 5.41 12.94 -19.27
C MET A 145 6.87 13.09 -18.84
N VAL A 146 7.82 12.75 -19.72
CA VAL A 146 9.26 12.97 -19.49
C VAL A 146 9.57 14.46 -19.33
N LEU A 147 8.99 15.31 -20.19
CA LEU A 147 9.13 16.77 -20.10
C LEU A 147 8.50 17.32 -18.81
N GLY A 148 7.33 16.82 -18.41
CA GLY A 148 6.68 17.17 -17.14
C GLY A 148 7.59 16.86 -15.96
N PHE A 149 8.08 15.63 -15.87
CA PHE A 149 9.01 15.19 -14.82
C PHE A 149 10.29 16.04 -14.78
N ALA A 150 10.94 16.25 -15.93
CA ALA A 150 12.14 17.09 -16.01
C ALA A 150 11.86 18.55 -15.61
N GLY A 151 10.74 19.09 -16.07
CA GLY A 151 10.26 20.42 -15.69
C GLY A 151 10.05 20.56 -14.19
N GLY A 152 9.47 19.55 -13.54
CA GLY A 152 9.32 19.49 -12.08
C GLY A 152 10.66 19.54 -11.34
N ILE A 153 11.63 18.71 -11.75
CA ILE A 153 12.99 18.72 -11.17
C ILE A 153 13.63 20.09 -11.32
N ILE A 154 13.66 20.63 -12.55
CA ILE A 154 14.29 21.91 -12.84
C ILE A 154 13.64 23.01 -11.99
N THR A 155 12.31 23.03 -11.89
CA THR A 155 11.57 24.02 -11.10
C THR A 155 11.97 23.99 -9.63
N SER A 156 11.98 22.80 -9.01
CA SER A 156 12.37 22.67 -7.60
C SER A 156 13.83 23.09 -7.33
N ILE A 157 14.76 22.76 -8.23
CA ILE A 157 16.16 23.15 -8.13
C ILE A 157 16.33 24.66 -8.30
N LEU A 158 15.61 25.28 -9.24
CA LEU A 158 15.62 26.73 -9.44
C LEU A 158 15.10 27.48 -8.21
N ILE A 159 14.01 27.00 -7.60
CA ILE A 159 13.47 27.58 -6.34
C ILE A 159 14.50 27.46 -5.22
N ALA A 160 15.14 26.29 -5.06
CA ALA A 160 16.17 26.09 -4.05
C ALA A 160 17.36 27.05 -4.26
N PHE A 161 17.87 27.17 -5.47
CA PHE A 161 18.97 28.09 -5.76
C PHE A 161 18.58 29.57 -5.65
N ALA A 162 17.35 29.95 -5.99
CA ALA A 162 16.87 31.31 -5.77
C ALA A 162 16.96 31.69 -4.28
N TYR A 163 16.59 30.77 -3.38
CA TYR A 163 16.75 30.94 -1.94
C TYR A 163 18.24 31.02 -1.51
N PHE A 164 19.06 30.05 -1.92
CA PHE A 164 20.47 30.00 -1.52
C PHE A 164 21.31 31.14 -2.10
N PHE A 165 21.04 31.62 -3.31
CA PHE A 165 21.72 32.80 -3.86
C PHE A 165 21.35 34.09 -3.13
N GLY A 166 20.11 34.19 -2.63
CA GLY A 166 19.71 35.26 -1.71
C GLY A 166 20.51 35.23 -0.41
N ALA A 167 20.68 34.04 0.17
CA ALA A 167 21.52 33.83 1.36
C ALA A 167 23.00 34.15 1.07
N ASP A 168 23.57 33.64 -0.02
CA ASP A 168 24.96 33.88 -0.44
C ASP A 168 25.24 35.38 -0.61
N LYS A 169 24.33 36.14 -1.23
CA LYS A 169 24.47 37.59 -1.41
C LYS A 169 24.51 38.32 -0.07
N THR A 170 23.70 37.89 0.89
CA THR A 170 23.64 38.46 2.25
C THR A 170 24.92 38.13 3.03
N ILE A 171 25.38 36.87 2.96
CA ILE A 171 26.59 36.39 3.62
C ILE A 171 27.81 37.12 3.05
N TYR A 172 27.96 37.18 1.72
CA TYR A 172 29.06 37.86 1.05
C TYR A 172 29.10 39.34 1.39
N ARG A 173 27.96 40.06 1.35
CA ARG A 173 27.90 41.48 1.76
C ARG A 173 28.31 41.70 3.21
N SER A 174 27.99 40.77 4.11
CA SER A 174 28.36 40.87 5.52
C SER A 174 29.83 40.51 5.82
N MET A 175 30.53 39.86 4.88
CA MET A 175 31.88 39.31 5.10
C MET A 175 32.92 39.80 4.07
N ALA A 176 32.51 40.56 3.04
CA ALA A 176 33.38 41.02 1.95
C ALA A 176 34.59 41.81 2.48
N SER A 177 34.38 42.73 3.43
CA SER A 177 35.47 43.51 4.03
C SER A 177 36.49 42.64 4.77
N VAL A 178 36.05 41.57 5.44
CA VAL A 178 36.93 40.63 6.16
C VAL A 178 37.73 39.75 5.18
N ILE A 179 37.09 39.33 4.08
CA ILE A 179 37.72 38.53 3.01
C ILE A 179 38.78 39.36 2.28
N ASP A 180 38.45 40.59 1.92
CA ASP A 180 39.36 41.48 1.20
C ASP A 180 40.57 41.86 2.06
N THR A 181 40.35 42.17 3.34
CA THR A 181 41.44 42.46 4.29
C THR A 181 42.35 41.24 4.50
N ALA A 182 41.78 40.03 4.66
CA ALA A 182 42.56 38.80 4.82
C ALA A 182 43.35 38.42 3.55
N ASN A 183 42.79 38.67 2.36
CA ASN A 183 43.48 38.42 1.09
C ASN A 183 44.64 39.39 0.85
N VAL A 184 44.46 40.67 1.18
CA VAL A 184 45.54 41.67 1.11
C VAL A 184 46.66 41.31 2.09
N HIS A 185 46.31 40.91 3.32
CA HIS A 185 47.30 40.52 4.31
C HIS A 185 48.07 39.24 3.90
N TYR A 186 47.40 38.26 3.29
CA TYR A 186 48.05 37.07 2.75
C TYR A 186 48.99 37.37 1.57
N ALA A 187 48.57 38.20 0.62
CA ALA A 187 49.42 38.58 -0.52
C ALA A 187 50.72 39.27 -0.07
N LEU A 188 50.68 39.96 1.08
CA LEU A 188 51.85 40.59 1.71
C LEU A 188 52.72 39.57 2.48
N VAL A 189 52.11 38.61 3.19
CA VAL A 189 52.82 37.62 4.03
C VAL A 189 53.39 36.44 3.22
N SER A 190 52.74 36.01 2.15
CA SER A 190 53.18 34.86 1.33
C SER A 190 54.49 35.11 0.58
N LYS A 191 54.96 36.37 0.54
CA LYS A 191 56.22 36.76 -0.09
C LYS A 191 57.44 36.40 0.77
N ASN A 192 57.27 36.22 2.09
CA ASN A 192 58.39 36.12 3.04
C ASN A 192 58.46 34.85 3.89
N ASN A 193 57.42 34.00 3.97
CA ASN A 193 57.52 32.69 4.67
C ASN A 193 56.48 31.68 4.17
N PRO A 194 56.88 30.51 3.62
CA PRO A 194 55.93 29.47 3.24
C PRO A 194 55.36 28.76 4.49
N LEU A 195 54.04 28.77 4.62
CA LEU A 195 53.31 28.08 5.69
C LEU A 195 53.56 26.55 5.64
N PRO A 196 53.65 25.87 6.81
CA PRO A 196 53.84 24.42 6.88
C PRO A 196 52.72 23.66 6.14
N LYS A 197 53.06 22.48 5.58
CA LYS A 197 52.12 21.63 4.85
C LYS A 197 51.05 21.09 5.81
N GLU A 198 49.83 21.63 5.75
CA GLU A 198 48.67 21.04 6.41
C GLU A 198 48.35 19.69 5.76
N ARG A 199 48.16 18.64 6.57
CA ARG A 199 47.68 17.35 6.08
C ARG A 199 46.20 17.49 5.72
N THR A 200 45.90 17.80 4.46
CA THR A 200 44.52 17.76 3.95
C THR A 200 43.95 16.35 4.14
N GLU A 201 42.84 16.20 4.87
CA GLU A 201 42.17 14.91 5.10
C GLU A 201 41.72 14.23 3.79
N LEU A 202 41.51 15.01 2.72
CA LEU A 202 41.12 14.55 1.39
C LEU A 202 41.92 15.31 0.31
N ARG A 203 42.55 14.57 -0.62
CA ARG A 203 43.28 15.16 -1.76
C ARG A 203 42.31 15.44 -2.91
N ILE A 204 42.20 16.71 -3.30
CA ILE A 204 41.41 17.14 -4.47
C ILE A 204 42.34 17.96 -5.38
N ASP A 205 42.52 17.49 -6.62
CA ASP A 205 43.40 18.14 -7.60
C ASP A 205 42.59 19.03 -8.56
N TRP A 206 41.33 18.67 -8.84
CA TRP A 206 40.46 19.35 -9.80
C TRP A 206 38.99 19.38 -9.35
N PHE A 207 38.26 20.44 -9.68
CA PHE A 207 36.82 20.54 -9.47
C PHE A 207 36.14 21.30 -10.63
N PHE A 208 34.85 21.06 -10.84
CA PHE A 208 34.04 21.80 -11.81
C PHE A 208 33.53 23.12 -11.21
N SER A 209 33.72 24.21 -11.95
CA SER A 209 33.15 25.52 -11.63
C SER A 209 31.68 25.64 -12.05
N ALA A 210 31.01 26.73 -11.67
CA ALA A 210 29.62 27.00 -12.04
C ALA A 210 29.36 27.02 -13.56
N LYS A 211 30.38 27.31 -14.37
CA LYS A 211 30.33 27.27 -15.85
C LYS A 211 30.75 25.90 -16.43
N MET A 212 30.79 24.84 -15.61
CA MET A 212 31.27 23.50 -15.95
C MET A 212 32.75 23.45 -16.43
N ALA A 213 33.52 24.53 -16.23
CA ALA A 213 34.95 24.53 -16.54
C ALA A 213 35.76 23.90 -15.40
N LEU A 214 36.77 23.09 -15.75
CA LEU A 214 37.69 22.45 -14.81
C LEU A 214 38.63 23.49 -14.17
N ARG A 215 38.75 23.50 -12.84
CA ARG A 215 39.60 24.43 -12.09
C ARG A 215 40.38 23.69 -11.00
N LYS A 216 41.53 24.25 -10.60
CA LYS A 216 42.31 23.77 -9.46
C LYS A 216 41.83 24.43 -8.17
N PRO A 217 41.76 23.72 -7.03
CA PRO A 217 41.49 24.31 -5.73
C PRO A 217 42.48 25.43 -5.41
N ARG A 218 41.97 26.53 -4.84
CA ARG A 218 42.82 27.59 -4.30
C ARG A 218 43.38 27.16 -2.96
N ASP A 219 44.59 27.62 -2.69
CA ASP A 219 45.16 27.49 -1.37
C ASP A 219 44.39 28.38 -0.38
N VAL A 220 44.05 27.82 0.77
CA VAL A 220 43.25 28.48 1.82
C VAL A 220 43.94 28.49 3.18
N ARG A 221 45.22 28.10 3.21
CA ARG A 221 46.07 28.03 4.42
C ARG A 221 46.21 29.37 5.16
N HIS A 222 45.83 30.47 4.52
CA HIS A 222 45.96 31.83 5.04
C HIS A 222 44.73 32.39 5.76
N TYR A 223 43.60 31.68 5.68
CA TYR A 223 42.42 32.04 6.45
C TYR A 223 42.48 31.38 7.82
N SER A 224 42.08 32.11 8.87
CA SER A 224 41.94 31.50 10.19
C SER A 224 40.84 30.43 10.15
N LEU A 225 41.06 29.30 10.84
CA LEU A 225 40.07 28.23 10.95
C LEU A 225 38.72 28.76 11.46
N ALA A 226 38.76 29.70 12.40
CA ALA A 226 37.58 30.40 12.91
C ALA A 226 36.81 31.18 11.83
N PHE A 227 37.49 31.79 10.86
CA PHE A 227 36.86 32.50 9.75
C PHE A 227 36.16 31.53 8.79
N LEU A 228 36.85 30.47 8.38
CA LEU A 228 36.28 29.44 7.49
C LEU A 228 35.06 28.76 8.13
N ASP A 229 35.14 28.43 9.42
CA ASP A 229 34.03 27.86 10.18
C ASP A 229 32.86 28.83 10.31
N THR A 230 33.12 30.14 10.39
CA THR A 230 32.06 31.16 10.46
C THR A 230 31.29 31.29 9.15
N VAL A 231 31.98 31.23 7.99
CA VAL A 231 31.34 31.20 6.67
C VAL A 231 30.43 29.97 6.56
N PHE A 232 30.96 28.78 6.86
CA PHE A 232 30.17 27.55 6.80
C PHE A 232 29.00 27.55 7.78
N LYS A 233 29.17 28.00 9.03
CA LYS A 233 28.08 28.11 10.02
C LYS A 233 26.93 29.00 9.53
N ARG A 234 27.21 30.10 8.82
CA ARG A 234 26.16 30.95 8.24
C ARG A 234 25.40 30.27 7.10
N HIS A 235 26.09 29.54 6.23
CA HIS A 235 25.43 28.70 5.22
C HIS A 235 24.65 27.54 5.86
N HIS A 236 25.15 26.96 6.95
CA HIS A 236 24.47 25.90 7.71
C HIS A 236 23.17 26.43 8.33
N PHE A 237 23.17 27.64 8.87
CA PHE A 237 21.96 28.25 9.44
C PHE A 237 20.87 28.48 8.38
N ALA A 238 21.24 29.02 7.21
CA ALA A 238 20.30 29.18 6.09
C ALA A 238 19.74 27.81 5.62
N ALA A 239 20.58 26.78 5.56
CA ALA A 239 20.15 25.43 5.23
C ALA A 239 19.18 24.83 6.27
N VAL A 240 19.41 25.05 7.56
CA VAL A 240 18.51 24.60 8.64
C VAL A 240 17.14 25.29 8.55
N ILE A 241 17.10 26.59 8.22
CA ILE A 241 15.83 27.30 7.97
C ILE A 241 15.09 26.70 6.78
N ALA A 242 15.78 26.40 5.66
CA ALA A 242 15.16 25.76 4.50
C ALA A 242 14.54 24.39 4.84
N ILE A 243 15.25 23.59 5.63
CA ILE A 243 14.77 22.29 6.13
C ILE A 243 13.53 22.48 7.01
N ALA A 244 13.54 23.46 7.93
CA ALA A 244 12.40 23.75 8.79
C ALA A 244 11.17 24.18 7.99
N ILE A 245 11.34 25.07 7.00
CA ILE A 245 10.25 25.49 6.11
C ILE A 245 9.67 24.29 5.35
N ALA A 246 10.52 23.43 4.77
CA ALA A 246 10.07 22.23 4.07
C ALA A 246 9.32 21.25 4.99
N PHE A 247 9.77 21.10 6.24
CA PHE A 247 9.10 20.29 7.26
C PHE A 247 7.72 20.84 7.61
N PHE A 248 7.60 22.14 7.92
CA PHE A 248 6.31 22.77 8.20
C PHE A 248 5.37 22.77 7.00
N PHE A 249 5.90 22.92 5.79
CA PHE A 249 5.14 22.79 4.55
C PHE A 249 4.53 21.39 4.40
N LEU A 250 5.30 20.32 4.67
CA LEU A 250 4.79 18.96 4.60
C LEU A 250 3.74 18.66 5.68
N ILE A 251 3.92 19.17 6.91
CA ILE A 251 2.88 19.11 7.95
C ILE A 251 1.61 19.82 7.47
N GLY A 252 1.74 20.99 6.85
CA GLY A 252 0.64 21.75 6.27
C GLY A 252 -0.10 20.95 5.19
N ILE A 253 0.63 20.31 4.26
CA ILE A 253 0.01 19.42 3.26
C ILE A 253 -0.68 18.23 3.93
N GLY A 254 -0.04 17.58 4.90
CA GLY A 254 -0.66 16.50 5.67
C GLY A 254 -1.98 16.94 6.29
N TYR A 255 -2.04 18.18 6.80
CA TYR A 255 -3.26 18.78 7.33
C TYR A 255 -4.33 18.99 6.24
N ILE A 256 -4.01 19.44 5.03
CA ILE A 256 -5.04 19.74 4.00
C ILE A 256 -5.26 18.57 3.01
N SER A 257 -4.54 17.44 3.20
CA SER A 257 -4.56 16.24 2.33
C SER A 257 -5.93 15.54 2.20
N ASP A 258 -6.93 15.96 2.98
CA ASP A 258 -8.30 15.45 2.89
C ASP A 258 -9.02 15.85 1.59
N THR A 259 -8.61 16.95 0.96
CA THR A 259 -9.20 17.36 -0.31
C THR A 259 -8.48 16.70 -1.48
N ARG A 260 -9.24 16.34 -2.51
CA ARG A 260 -8.73 15.68 -3.73
C ARG A 260 -7.54 16.42 -4.38
N LEU A 261 -7.48 17.75 -4.22
CA LEU A 261 -6.39 18.59 -4.73
C LEU A 261 -5.03 18.32 -4.04
N PHE A 262 -5.03 18.02 -2.75
CA PHE A 262 -3.79 17.82 -1.97
C PHE A 262 -3.42 16.35 -1.77
N GLN A 263 -4.11 15.43 -2.45
CA GLN A 263 -3.71 14.02 -2.53
C GLN A 263 -2.56 13.87 -3.54
N LEU A 264 -1.34 14.10 -3.07
CA LEU A 264 -0.13 13.97 -3.89
C LEU A 264 0.10 12.50 -4.29
N PRO A 265 0.74 12.24 -5.45
CA PRO A 265 1.23 10.91 -5.78
C PRO A 265 2.10 10.34 -4.67
N ALA A 266 1.95 9.04 -4.37
CA ALA A 266 2.67 8.33 -3.32
C ALA A 266 4.18 8.47 -3.47
N ALA A 267 4.70 8.35 -4.70
CA ALA A 267 6.12 8.56 -4.96
C ALA A 267 6.60 9.96 -4.56
N ALA A 268 5.79 11.00 -4.77
CA ALA A 268 6.12 12.35 -4.33
C ALA A 268 6.15 12.42 -2.79
N SER A 269 5.11 11.91 -2.12
CA SER A 269 5.02 11.86 -0.66
C SER A 269 6.22 11.12 -0.04
N ILE A 270 6.52 9.90 -0.51
CA ILE A 270 7.66 9.08 -0.05
C ILE A 270 8.99 9.81 -0.27
N THR A 271 9.18 10.44 -1.42
CA THR A 271 10.44 11.11 -1.75
C THR A 271 10.66 12.36 -0.91
N VAL A 272 9.62 13.16 -0.65
CA VAL A 272 9.73 14.30 0.29
C VAL A 272 9.95 13.80 1.72
N PHE A 273 9.34 12.70 2.12
CA PHE A 273 9.61 12.08 3.42
C PHE A 273 11.08 11.69 3.58
N PHE A 274 11.68 11.05 2.57
CA PHE A 274 13.11 10.76 2.57
C PHE A 274 13.96 12.03 2.63
N ALA A 275 13.54 13.10 1.95
CA ALA A 275 14.22 14.39 2.02
C ALA A 275 14.22 14.95 3.46
N ILE A 276 13.10 14.82 4.19
CA ILE A 276 13.00 15.22 5.60
C ILE A 276 13.86 14.33 6.49
N LEU A 277 13.85 13.01 6.31
CA LEU A 277 14.67 12.10 7.12
C LEU A 277 16.16 12.37 6.95
N ILE A 278 16.62 12.60 5.71
CA ILE A 278 18.01 12.98 5.44
C ILE A 278 18.36 14.30 6.14
N ALA A 279 17.48 15.29 6.04
CA ALA A 279 17.66 16.59 6.66
C ALA A 279 17.71 16.51 8.19
N ALA A 280 16.78 15.77 8.80
CA ALA A 280 16.71 15.57 10.24
C ALA A 280 17.91 14.79 10.77
N ALA A 281 18.31 13.70 10.12
CA ALA A 281 19.51 12.94 10.49
C ALA A 281 20.79 13.78 10.32
N GLY A 282 20.86 14.61 9.29
CA GLY A 282 21.93 15.60 9.12
C GLY A 282 22.00 16.62 10.25
N ALA A 283 20.86 17.19 10.63
CA ALA A 283 20.75 18.14 11.73
C ALA A 283 21.15 17.49 13.07
N ILE A 284 20.56 16.33 13.42
CA ILE A 284 20.89 15.58 14.64
C ILE A 284 22.39 15.28 14.71
N SER A 285 22.98 14.77 13.62
CA SER A 285 24.40 14.46 13.57
C SER A 285 25.28 15.70 13.74
N THR A 286 24.82 16.89 13.30
CA THR A 286 25.59 18.13 13.36
C THR A 286 25.45 18.83 14.72
N PHE A 287 24.26 18.83 15.31
CA PHE A 287 24.00 19.53 16.56
C PHE A 287 24.36 18.70 17.79
N LEU A 288 23.97 17.42 17.80
CA LEU A 288 24.09 16.58 19.00
C LEU A 288 25.42 15.82 19.09
N HIS A 289 26.20 15.74 18.00
CA HIS A 289 27.49 15.03 17.97
C HIS A 289 27.37 13.63 18.64
N SER A 290 28.10 13.39 19.74
CA SER A 290 28.07 12.13 20.51
C SER A 290 26.76 11.88 21.28
N TRP A 291 25.93 12.91 21.51
CA TRP A 291 24.64 12.80 22.20
C TRP A 291 23.48 12.36 21.29
N SER A 292 23.73 12.17 19.99
CA SER A 292 22.71 11.78 19.02
C SER A 292 21.96 10.51 19.42
N ILE A 293 22.67 9.47 19.88
CA ILE A 293 22.08 8.19 20.27
C ILE A 293 21.25 8.32 21.57
N PRO A 294 21.80 8.88 22.68
CA PRO A 294 21.00 9.12 23.89
C PRO A 294 19.71 9.91 23.67
N VAL A 295 19.76 10.99 22.88
CA VAL A 295 18.56 11.80 22.59
C VAL A 295 17.53 11.01 21.79
N MET A 296 17.95 10.21 20.81
CA MET A 296 17.04 9.34 20.06
C MET A 296 16.35 8.31 20.97
N VAL A 297 17.05 7.76 21.95
CA VAL A 297 16.46 6.85 22.96
C VAL A 297 15.42 7.59 23.81
N LEU A 298 15.73 8.81 24.27
CA LEU A 298 14.77 9.61 25.04
C LEU A 298 13.52 9.97 24.23
N VAL A 299 13.67 10.34 22.96
CA VAL A 299 12.54 10.61 22.06
C VAL A 299 11.69 9.35 21.87
N TYR A 300 12.31 8.18 21.67
CA TYR A 300 11.60 6.92 21.58
C TYR A 300 10.80 6.61 22.86
N LEU A 301 11.42 6.74 24.03
CA LEU A 301 10.75 6.51 25.32
C LEU A 301 9.58 7.49 25.53
N PHE A 302 9.76 8.75 25.14
CA PHE A 302 8.71 9.77 25.22
C PHE A 302 7.53 9.44 24.29
N VAL A 303 7.79 9.12 23.02
CA VAL A 303 6.74 8.72 22.06
C VAL A 303 6.02 7.45 22.52
N ASN A 304 6.76 6.46 23.03
CA ASN A 304 6.19 5.25 23.59
C ASN A 304 5.29 5.54 24.82
N PHE A 305 5.70 6.46 25.70
CA PHE A 305 4.85 6.91 26.81
C PHE A 305 3.55 7.57 26.33
N LEU A 306 3.62 8.43 25.31
CA LEU A 306 2.43 9.04 24.71
C LEU A 306 1.50 8.00 24.08
N TYR A 307 2.06 6.96 23.45
CA TYR A 307 1.30 5.83 22.91
C TYR A 307 0.61 5.01 24.02
N GLN A 308 1.32 4.69 25.10
CA GLN A 308 0.75 3.97 26.25
C GLN A 308 -0.37 4.73 26.98
N LYS A 309 -0.36 6.07 26.91
CA LYS A 309 -1.40 6.93 27.49
C LYS A 309 -2.58 7.20 26.55
N ASP A 310 -2.66 6.51 25.41
CA ASP A 310 -3.67 6.73 24.36
C ASP A 310 -3.68 8.18 23.81
N ILE A 311 -2.61 8.96 24.00
CA ILE A 311 -2.49 10.35 23.48
C ILE A 311 -2.18 10.29 21.98
N ILE A 312 -1.29 9.39 21.59
CA ILE A 312 -1.04 9.03 20.18
C ILE A 312 -1.73 7.69 19.93
N ASP A 313 -2.87 7.70 19.23
CA ASP A 313 -3.61 6.50 18.86
C ASP A 313 -3.38 6.17 17.37
N LEU A 314 -2.45 5.24 17.12
CA LEU A 314 -2.19 4.68 15.78
C LEU A 314 -3.11 3.50 15.43
N ARG A 315 -4.06 3.14 16.31
CA ARG A 315 -4.93 1.98 16.11
C ARG A 315 -6.01 2.31 15.09
N ASN A 316 -6.02 1.55 14.01
CA ASN A 316 -7.08 1.61 13.02
C ASN A 316 -8.35 0.92 13.54
N LYS A 317 -9.51 1.57 13.39
CA LYS A 317 -10.82 1.13 13.93
C LYS A 317 -11.79 0.72 12.82
N ALA A 318 -12.77 -0.10 13.13
CA ALA A 318 -13.88 -0.45 12.25
C ALA A 318 -15.00 0.59 12.38
N TYR A 319 -15.27 1.36 11.32
CA TYR A 319 -16.20 2.48 11.42
C TYR A 319 -17.65 1.99 11.46
N GLY A 320 -18.39 2.49 12.44
CA GLY A 320 -19.74 2.11 12.83
C GLY A 320 -19.87 1.40 14.18
N LEU A 321 -18.76 0.90 14.75
CA LEU A 321 -18.72 0.33 16.12
C LEU A 321 -18.49 1.38 17.20
N ASP A 322 -19.05 1.13 18.39
CA ASP A 322 -18.73 1.88 19.60
C ASP A 322 -17.41 1.44 20.25
N TYR A 323 -16.45 2.36 20.34
CA TYR A 323 -15.19 2.16 21.04
C TYR A 323 -15.10 2.91 22.37
N SER A 324 -16.03 3.82 22.64
CA SER A 324 -16.02 4.71 23.81
C SER A 324 -16.39 3.96 25.09
N SER A 325 -17.32 3.01 25.00
CA SER A 325 -17.85 2.27 26.14
C SER A 325 -16.90 1.14 26.59
N LYS A 326 -15.79 1.49 27.27
CA LYS A 326 -14.73 0.54 27.71
C LYS A 326 -15.23 -0.56 28.66
N THR A 327 -16.23 -0.30 29.49
CA THR A 327 -16.71 -1.21 30.55
C THR A 327 -17.64 -2.31 30.06
N VAL A 328 -18.31 -2.11 28.92
CA VAL A 328 -19.31 -3.04 28.36
C VAL A 328 -18.77 -3.87 27.18
N ARG A 329 -17.45 -3.83 26.97
CA ARG A 329 -16.78 -4.59 25.92
C ARG A 329 -16.92 -6.10 26.15
N PRO A 330 -17.20 -6.90 25.11
CA PRO A 330 -17.26 -8.34 25.23
C PRO A 330 -15.90 -8.90 25.67
N VAL A 331 -15.92 -9.86 26.58
CA VAL A 331 -14.73 -10.53 27.07
C VAL A 331 -14.27 -11.52 26.01
N TYR A 332 -13.03 -11.40 25.54
CA TYR A 332 -12.44 -12.33 24.59
C TYR A 332 -11.76 -13.48 25.34
N SER A 333 -12.56 -14.46 25.76
CA SER A 333 -12.12 -15.70 26.41
C SER A 333 -12.75 -16.91 25.73
N ARG A 334 -12.15 -18.10 25.92
CA ARG A 334 -12.72 -19.37 25.44
C ARG A 334 -14.17 -19.53 25.91
N GLU A 335 -14.43 -19.26 27.18
CA GLU A 335 -15.76 -19.39 27.79
C GLU A 335 -16.79 -18.47 27.13
N SER A 336 -16.46 -17.18 26.93
CA SER A 336 -17.38 -16.24 26.29
C SER A 336 -17.66 -16.60 24.83
N VAL A 337 -16.63 -17.03 24.09
CA VAL A 337 -16.78 -17.48 22.70
C VAL A 337 -17.64 -18.75 22.62
N MET A 338 -17.45 -19.70 23.55
CA MET A 338 -18.27 -20.91 23.62
C MET A 338 -19.71 -20.63 24.05
N HIS A 339 -19.93 -19.69 24.97
CA HIS A 339 -21.28 -19.28 25.39
C HIS A 339 -22.08 -18.70 24.22
N GLN A 340 -21.44 -17.97 23.32
CA GLN A 340 -22.06 -17.45 22.09
C GLN A 340 -22.41 -18.55 21.08
N ALA A 341 -21.76 -19.71 21.18
CA ALA A 341 -22.06 -20.91 20.40
C ALA A 341 -23.08 -21.83 21.10
N GLY A 342 -23.98 -21.26 21.91
CA GLY A 342 -25.08 -21.96 22.58
C GLY A 342 -26.06 -22.62 21.60
N SER A 343 -26.60 -23.79 21.97
CA SER A 343 -27.48 -24.58 21.09
C SER A 343 -28.81 -23.89 20.80
N ALA A 344 -29.41 -23.21 21.78
CA ALA A 344 -30.69 -22.51 21.62
C ALA A 344 -30.56 -21.31 20.68
N GLU A 345 -29.51 -20.52 20.86
CA GLU A 345 -29.14 -19.37 20.05
C GLU A 345 -28.86 -19.77 18.59
N ILE A 346 -28.08 -20.85 18.41
CA ILE A 346 -27.80 -21.43 17.09
C ILE A 346 -29.10 -21.88 16.41
N ALA A 347 -30.01 -22.53 17.14
CA ALA A 347 -31.30 -22.97 16.59
C ALA A 347 -32.19 -21.79 16.17
N ALA A 348 -32.24 -20.73 16.98
CA ALA A 348 -32.96 -19.51 16.66
C ALA A 348 -32.42 -18.85 15.38
N ASP A 349 -31.09 -18.74 15.25
CA ASP A 349 -30.45 -18.19 14.06
C ASP A 349 -30.72 -19.07 12.83
N LYS A 350 -30.64 -20.40 12.95
CA LYS A 350 -31.00 -21.32 11.86
C LYS A 350 -32.42 -21.09 11.37
N GLN A 351 -33.39 -20.86 12.26
CA GLN A 351 -34.77 -20.60 11.88
C GLN A 351 -34.93 -19.31 11.07
N VAL A 352 -34.16 -18.25 11.38
CA VAL A 352 -34.14 -17.01 10.59
C VAL A 352 -33.69 -17.30 9.16
N TYR A 353 -32.66 -18.13 8.98
CA TYR A 353 -32.15 -18.48 7.66
C TYR A 353 -33.07 -19.46 6.90
N ILE A 354 -33.75 -20.38 7.58
CA ILE A 354 -34.81 -21.21 6.97
C ILE A 354 -35.93 -20.32 6.41
N ASN A 355 -36.32 -19.27 7.13
CA ASN A 355 -37.31 -18.32 6.64
C ASN A 355 -36.82 -17.59 5.38
N MET A 356 -35.56 -17.16 5.34
CA MET A 356 -34.96 -16.53 4.16
C MET A 356 -34.84 -17.51 2.98
N LEU A 357 -34.44 -18.76 3.23
CA LEU A 357 -34.40 -19.83 2.22
C LEU A 357 -35.80 -20.09 1.62
N ASN A 358 -36.83 -20.09 2.45
CA ASN A 358 -38.22 -20.21 2.01
C ASN A 358 -38.67 -19.00 1.16
N GLN A 359 -38.28 -17.77 1.52
CA GLN A 359 -38.54 -16.58 0.70
C GLN A 359 -37.80 -16.64 -0.64
N TRP A 360 -36.54 -17.06 -0.62
CA TRP A 360 -35.75 -17.27 -1.83
C TRP A 360 -36.41 -18.29 -2.75
N LYS A 361 -36.86 -19.44 -2.21
CA LYS A 361 -37.56 -20.49 -2.97
C LYS A 361 -38.84 -19.97 -3.64
N LYS A 362 -39.65 -19.20 -2.91
CA LYS A 362 -40.91 -18.61 -3.41
C LYS A 362 -40.69 -17.70 -4.63
N LYS A 363 -39.50 -17.11 -4.77
CA LYS A 363 -39.13 -16.24 -5.89
C LYS A 363 -38.57 -17.00 -7.09
N GLN A 364 -38.46 -18.32 -7.02
CA GLN A 364 -38.01 -19.16 -8.12
C GLN A 364 -39.21 -19.71 -8.91
N GLY A 365 -39.03 -19.90 -10.22
CA GLY A 365 -40.10 -20.37 -11.11
C GLY A 365 -40.34 -21.89 -11.11
N THR A 366 -39.61 -22.64 -10.29
CA THR A 366 -39.63 -24.12 -10.28
C THR A 366 -39.77 -24.66 -8.86
N THR A 367 -40.33 -25.86 -8.70
CA THR A 367 -40.52 -26.51 -7.39
C THR A 367 -39.20 -26.86 -6.69
N LYS A 368 -38.18 -27.28 -7.46
CA LYS A 368 -36.82 -27.57 -7.01
C LYS A 368 -35.77 -26.78 -7.82
N PRO A 369 -35.61 -25.47 -7.57
CA PRO A 369 -34.66 -24.65 -8.29
C PRO A 369 -33.21 -25.10 -8.08
N VAL A 370 -32.35 -24.75 -9.03
CA VAL A 370 -30.89 -24.82 -8.83
C VAL A 370 -30.47 -23.63 -7.97
N MET A 371 -29.78 -23.91 -6.85
CA MET A 371 -29.24 -22.88 -5.97
C MET A 371 -27.77 -22.62 -6.28
N TYR A 372 -27.37 -21.35 -6.33
CA TYR A 372 -25.98 -20.95 -6.50
C TYR A 372 -25.41 -20.31 -5.22
N LEU A 373 -24.18 -20.66 -4.89
CA LEU A 373 -23.34 -19.95 -3.93
C LEU A 373 -22.13 -19.40 -4.67
N ILE A 374 -21.83 -18.12 -4.48
CA ILE A 374 -20.72 -17.46 -5.16
C ILE A 374 -19.56 -17.27 -4.19
N ASN A 375 -18.42 -17.81 -4.59
CA ASN A 375 -17.17 -17.75 -3.87
C ASN A 375 -16.16 -16.93 -4.64
N THR A 376 -15.49 -16.00 -3.97
CA THR A 376 -14.49 -15.13 -4.60
C THR A 376 -13.17 -15.18 -3.85
N SER A 377 -12.07 -15.20 -4.59
CA SER A 377 -10.75 -15.31 -3.96
C SER A 377 -10.15 -13.97 -3.57
N GLY A 378 -9.22 -13.99 -2.60
CA GLY A 378 -8.35 -12.84 -2.36
C GLY A 378 -7.43 -12.56 -3.55
N GLY A 379 -6.78 -11.38 -3.57
CA GLY A 379 -5.86 -11.01 -4.65
C GLY A 379 -5.85 -9.53 -5.05
N GLY A 380 -6.20 -8.62 -4.13
CA GLY A 380 -6.21 -7.18 -4.40
C GLY A 380 -7.13 -6.78 -5.55
N ILE A 381 -6.78 -5.68 -6.23
CA ILE A 381 -7.63 -5.10 -7.28
C ILE A 381 -7.71 -6.00 -8.52
N ARG A 382 -6.70 -6.85 -8.75
CA ARG A 382 -6.73 -7.91 -9.76
C ARG A 382 -7.93 -8.85 -9.55
N SER A 383 -8.08 -9.37 -8.34
CA SER A 383 -9.21 -10.26 -8.00
C SER A 383 -10.54 -9.51 -8.07
N ALA A 384 -10.59 -8.25 -7.62
CA ALA A 384 -11.80 -7.43 -7.71
C ALA A 384 -12.27 -7.24 -9.17
N THR A 385 -11.32 -6.91 -10.06
CA THR A 385 -11.55 -6.71 -11.50
C THR A 385 -11.96 -8.02 -12.18
N PHE A 386 -11.27 -9.12 -11.90
CA PHE A 386 -11.60 -10.43 -12.43
C PHE A 386 -13.00 -10.88 -11.98
N THR A 387 -13.31 -10.72 -10.69
CA THR A 387 -14.61 -11.05 -10.10
C THR A 387 -15.73 -10.26 -10.75
N MET A 388 -15.60 -8.95 -10.88
CA MET A 388 -16.60 -8.11 -11.56
C MET A 388 -16.80 -8.56 -13.01
N ASN A 389 -15.71 -8.73 -13.78
CA ASN A 389 -15.78 -9.19 -15.16
C ASN A 389 -16.46 -10.58 -15.29
N ALA A 390 -16.14 -11.52 -14.39
CA ALA A 390 -16.75 -12.83 -14.37
C ALA A 390 -18.23 -12.78 -14.03
N LEU A 391 -18.63 -12.01 -13.01
CA LEU A 391 -20.03 -11.84 -12.63
C LEU A 391 -20.86 -11.19 -13.74
N GLN A 392 -20.31 -10.23 -14.47
CA GLN A 392 -20.99 -9.63 -15.63
C GLN A 392 -21.22 -10.64 -16.76
N GLN A 393 -20.21 -11.44 -17.09
CA GLN A 393 -20.34 -12.48 -18.13
C GLN A 393 -21.29 -13.61 -17.70
N LEU A 394 -21.22 -14.01 -16.43
CA LEU A 394 -22.14 -14.98 -15.86
C LEU A 394 -23.57 -14.44 -15.86
N ASP A 395 -23.81 -13.21 -15.40
CA ASP A 395 -25.17 -12.64 -15.39
C ASP A 395 -25.73 -12.49 -16.81
N SER A 396 -24.88 -12.17 -17.80
CA SER A 396 -25.27 -12.20 -19.22
C SER A 396 -25.70 -13.61 -19.66
N MET A 397 -24.97 -14.65 -19.29
CA MET A 397 -25.33 -16.04 -19.58
C MET A 397 -26.63 -16.47 -18.89
N PHE A 398 -26.93 -15.91 -17.71
CA PHE A 398 -28.16 -16.15 -16.96
C PHE A 398 -29.32 -15.23 -17.38
N GLY A 399 -29.14 -14.39 -18.40
CA GLY A 399 -30.17 -13.45 -18.85
C GLY A 399 -30.57 -12.43 -17.77
N GLY A 400 -29.63 -12.01 -16.92
CA GLY A 400 -29.86 -11.04 -15.85
C GLY A 400 -30.38 -11.63 -14.53
N LYS A 401 -30.41 -12.96 -14.40
CA LYS A 401 -31.02 -13.66 -13.25
C LYS A 401 -30.02 -14.35 -12.34
N LEU A 402 -28.71 -14.13 -12.49
CA LEU A 402 -27.68 -14.83 -11.70
C LEU A 402 -27.91 -14.61 -10.20
N LEU A 403 -28.07 -13.35 -9.77
CA LEU A 403 -28.23 -13.02 -8.36
C LEU A 403 -29.62 -13.38 -7.81
N GLN A 404 -30.63 -13.54 -8.67
CA GLN A 404 -31.93 -14.07 -8.25
C GLN A 404 -31.83 -15.55 -7.82
N GLN A 405 -30.95 -16.32 -8.47
CA GLN A 405 -30.71 -17.74 -8.16
C GLN A 405 -29.56 -17.95 -7.17
N THR A 406 -28.85 -16.89 -6.79
CA THR A 406 -27.78 -16.94 -5.79
C THR A 406 -28.37 -16.74 -4.41
N PHE A 407 -28.00 -17.59 -3.45
CA PHE A 407 -28.41 -17.41 -2.05
C PHE A 407 -27.33 -16.72 -1.21
N LEU A 408 -26.08 -17.14 -1.33
CA LEU A 408 -24.97 -16.66 -0.51
C LEU A 408 -23.76 -16.27 -1.37
N ILE A 409 -23.10 -15.17 -1.00
CA ILE A 409 -21.80 -14.76 -1.49
C ILE A 409 -20.81 -14.76 -0.31
N SER A 410 -19.64 -15.37 -0.50
CA SER A 410 -18.55 -15.43 0.49
C SER A 410 -17.20 -15.36 -0.21
N GLY A 411 -16.14 -15.03 0.51
CA GLY A 411 -14.81 -14.92 -0.06
C GLY A 411 -13.83 -14.15 0.80
N ALA A 412 -12.74 -13.74 0.15
CA ALA A 412 -11.67 -12.99 0.77
C ALA A 412 -11.21 -11.79 -0.06
N SER A 413 -10.71 -10.77 0.65
CA SER A 413 -9.98 -9.63 0.12
C SER A 413 -10.60 -8.98 -1.13
N GLY A 414 -9.77 -8.74 -2.14
CA GLY A 414 -10.14 -8.13 -3.42
C GLY A 414 -11.38 -8.70 -4.11
N GLY A 415 -11.57 -10.03 -4.10
CA GLY A 415 -12.74 -10.65 -4.73
C GLY A 415 -14.06 -10.16 -4.12
N MET A 416 -14.08 -9.98 -2.80
CA MET A 416 -15.25 -9.45 -2.09
C MET A 416 -15.55 -8.00 -2.44
N LEU A 417 -14.53 -7.19 -2.79
CA LEU A 417 -14.76 -5.82 -3.27
C LEU A 417 -15.60 -5.82 -4.56
N GLY A 418 -15.21 -6.65 -5.53
CA GLY A 418 -15.94 -6.79 -6.80
C GLY A 418 -17.33 -7.40 -6.62
N ALA A 419 -17.44 -8.44 -5.78
CA ALA A 419 -18.72 -9.13 -5.54
C ALA A 419 -19.74 -8.26 -4.79
N ALA A 420 -19.30 -7.54 -3.75
CA ALA A 420 -20.17 -6.62 -3.01
C ALA A 420 -20.64 -5.46 -3.89
N TYR A 421 -19.75 -4.92 -4.74
CA TYR A 421 -20.12 -3.87 -5.67
C TYR A 421 -21.15 -4.35 -6.70
N PHE A 422 -20.94 -5.52 -7.30
CA PHE A 422 -21.90 -6.11 -8.24
C PHE A 422 -23.27 -6.37 -7.60
N ARG A 423 -23.29 -6.87 -6.36
CA ARG A 423 -24.53 -7.06 -5.58
C ARG A 423 -25.25 -5.73 -5.31
N GLU A 424 -24.53 -4.68 -4.93
CA GLU A 424 -25.13 -3.36 -4.67
C GLU A 424 -25.72 -2.75 -5.95
N LEU A 425 -25.05 -2.90 -7.09
CA LEU A 425 -25.59 -2.49 -8.39
C LEU A 425 -26.89 -3.24 -8.71
N TYR A 426 -26.96 -4.54 -8.39
CA TYR A 426 -28.18 -5.32 -8.56
C TYR A 426 -29.29 -4.86 -7.62
N TYR A 427 -28.98 -4.56 -6.35
CA TYR A 427 -29.94 -4.01 -5.41
C TYR A 427 -30.56 -2.70 -5.92
N ARG A 428 -29.73 -1.79 -6.42
CA ARG A 428 -30.17 -0.52 -7.02
C ARG A 428 -31.04 -0.72 -8.25
N LYS A 429 -30.68 -1.66 -9.12
CA LYS A 429 -31.53 -2.08 -10.25
C LYS A 429 -32.90 -2.56 -9.77
N GLN A 430 -32.96 -3.37 -8.70
CA GLN A 430 -34.23 -3.83 -8.11
C GLN A 430 -35.06 -2.68 -7.50
N LYS A 431 -34.42 -1.60 -7.07
CA LYS A 431 -35.09 -0.36 -6.62
C LYS A 431 -35.53 0.57 -7.76
N GLY A 432 -35.33 0.19 -9.01
CA GLY A 432 -35.75 0.96 -10.19
C GLY A 432 -34.73 1.99 -10.68
N GLU A 433 -33.50 2.00 -10.15
CA GLU A 433 -32.42 2.81 -10.71
C GLU A 433 -32.02 2.29 -12.10
N LYS A 434 -31.62 3.19 -13.00
CA LYS A 434 -31.20 2.85 -14.37
C LYS A 434 -29.79 2.23 -14.39
N ILE A 435 -29.68 1.00 -13.89
CA ILE A 435 -28.43 0.25 -13.79
C ILE A 435 -28.41 -0.90 -14.81
N ASN A 436 -27.39 -0.92 -15.67
CA ASN A 436 -27.07 -2.04 -16.54
C ASN A 436 -25.94 -2.86 -15.93
N LEU A 437 -26.23 -4.00 -15.31
CA LEU A 437 -25.23 -4.82 -14.61
C LEU A 437 -24.06 -5.26 -15.49
N GLN A 438 -24.27 -5.39 -16.81
CA GLN A 438 -23.26 -5.79 -17.79
C GLN A 438 -22.40 -4.62 -18.30
N ASP A 439 -22.58 -3.41 -17.79
CA ASP A 439 -21.84 -2.24 -18.25
C ASP A 439 -20.36 -2.32 -17.87
N LYS A 440 -19.48 -2.19 -18.87
CA LYS A 440 -18.03 -2.23 -18.68
C LYS A 440 -17.52 -1.13 -17.75
N GLN A 441 -18.25 -0.03 -17.59
CA GLN A 441 -17.86 1.03 -16.66
C GLN A 441 -17.62 0.49 -15.25
N TYR A 442 -18.37 -0.52 -14.80
CA TYR A 442 -18.21 -1.08 -13.46
C TYR A 442 -16.95 -1.93 -13.29
N ILE A 443 -16.39 -2.45 -14.39
CA ILE A 443 -15.05 -3.06 -14.41
C ILE A 443 -14.00 -1.94 -14.29
N ASP A 444 -14.16 -0.84 -15.03
CA ASP A 444 -13.23 0.29 -14.98
C ASP A 444 -13.21 0.93 -13.57
N ASP A 445 -14.40 1.16 -13.01
CA ASP A 445 -14.65 1.68 -11.66
C ASP A 445 -13.91 0.89 -10.58
N ILE A 446 -14.13 -0.43 -10.53
CA ILE A 446 -13.49 -1.30 -9.53
C ILE A 446 -12.01 -1.54 -9.82
N SER A 447 -11.53 -1.27 -11.03
CA SER A 447 -10.11 -1.39 -11.40
C SER A 447 -9.25 -0.17 -11.05
N ASN A 448 -9.89 0.91 -10.58
CA ASN A 448 -9.20 2.15 -10.23
C ASN A 448 -8.29 1.95 -9.01
N ASP A 449 -7.20 2.71 -9.00
CA ASP A 449 -6.16 2.60 -7.97
C ASP A 449 -6.70 2.82 -6.55
N LEU A 450 -6.26 1.94 -5.65
CA LEU A 450 -6.44 2.05 -4.20
C LEU A 450 -5.08 2.17 -3.47
N LEU A 451 -3.96 1.91 -4.16
CA LEU A 451 -2.62 1.82 -3.57
C LEU A 451 -1.97 3.20 -3.36
N ASN A 452 -2.13 4.11 -4.32
CA ASN A 452 -1.53 5.44 -4.30
C ASN A 452 -2.07 6.30 -3.13
N PRO A 453 -3.40 6.38 -2.88
CA PRO A 453 -3.92 7.06 -1.69
C PRO A 453 -3.45 6.43 -0.38
N LEU A 454 -3.29 5.10 -0.34
CA LEU A 454 -2.81 4.38 0.83
C LEU A 454 -1.39 4.80 1.23
N PHE A 455 -0.44 4.74 0.30
CA PHE A 455 0.95 5.10 0.59
C PHE A 455 1.13 6.61 0.80
N SER A 456 0.37 7.43 0.06
CA SER A 456 0.37 8.88 0.30
C SER A 456 -0.15 9.21 1.71
N SER A 457 -1.24 8.57 2.15
CA SER A 457 -1.78 8.70 3.51
C SER A 457 -0.84 8.15 4.57
N PHE A 458 -0.16 7.03 4.32
CA PHE A 458 0.81 6.46 5.26
C PHE A 458 1.90 7.49 5.60
N VAL A 459 2.45 8.15 4.59
CA VAL A 459 3.50 9.15 4.80
C VAL A 459 2.94 10.43 5.42
N THR A 460 1.87 10.98 4.86
CA THR A 460 1.37 12.32 5.22
C THR A 460 0.54 12.34 6.49
N ARG A 461 -0.03 11.20 6.90
CA ARG A 461 -0.90 11.07 8.08
C ARG A 461 -0.30 10.16 9.14
N ASP A 462 -0.06 8.89 8.81
CA ASP A 462 0.35 7.90 9.82
C ASP A 462 1.74 8.22 10.41
N LEU A 463 2.67 8.75 9.61
CA LEU A 463 4.04 9.04 10.05
C LEU A 463 4.28 10.49 10.52
N ILE A 464 3.64 11.48 9.89
CA ILE A 464 3.95 12.91 10.12
C ILE A 464 2.74 13.73 10.56
N GLY A 465 1.54 13.37 10.12
CA GLY A 465 0.35 14.21 10.30
C GLY A 465 -0.22 14.16 11.71
N PRO A 466 -0.82 15.25 12.20
CA PRO A 466 -1.58 15.21 13.46
C PRO A 466 -2.82 14.33 13.32
N ALA A 467 -3.19 13.63 14.40
CA ALA A 467 -4.42 12.84 14.45
C ALA A 467 -5.65 13.74 14.21
N LYS A 468 -6.41 13.45 13.14
CA LYS A 468 -7.61 14.20 12.78
C LYS A 468 -8.88 13.40 13.06
N PRO A 469 -9.82 13.91 13.86
CA PRO A 469 -11.09 13.23 14.05
C PRO A 469 -11.97 13.32 12.80
N PHE A 470 -12.84 12.34 12.62
CA PHE A 470 -13.97 12.38 11.70
C PHE A 470 -15.12 11.56 12.27
N THR A 471 -16.36 11.91 11.90
CA THR A 471 -17.55 11.20 12.37
C THR A 471 -18.08 10.29 11.27
N LYS A 472 -18.42 9.04 11.60
CA LYS A 472 -19.08 8.09 10.68
C LYS A 472 -20.06 7.23 11.47
N HIS A 473 -21.28 7.11 10.97
CA HIS A 473 -22.38 6.35 11.59
C HIS A 473 -22.58 6.62 13.10
N GLY A 474 -22.48 7.88 13.52
CA GLY A 474 -22.73 8.31 14.92
C GLY A 474 -21.53 8.24 15.87
N TYR A 475 -20.36 7.77 15.42
CA TYR A 475 -19.15 7.68 16.24
C TYR A 475 -17.99 8.49 15.66
N SER A 476 -17.07 8.91 16.54
CA SER A 476 -15.86 9.65 16.18
C SER A 476 -14.64 8.74 16.10
N TYR A 477 -13.87 8.87 15.02
CA TYR A 477 -12.68 8.09 14.70
C TYR A 477 -11.54 8.99 14.26
N THR A 478 -10.31 8.46 14.26
CA THR A 478 -9.14 9.18 13.74
C THR A 478 -8.89 8.77 12.29
N LYS A 479 -8.63 9.75 11.41
CA LYS A 479 -8.26 9.50 10.03
C LYS A 479 -6.86 8.86 9.96
N ASP A 480 -6.76 7.76 9.25
CA ASP A 480 -5.52 7.01 8.99
C ASP A 480 -5.50 6.52 7.53
N ARG A 481 -4.50 5.70 7.14
CA ARG A 481 -4.51 5.10 5.80
C ARG A 481 -5.71 4.17 5.53
N GLY A 482 -6.33 3.56 6.55
CA GLY A 482 -7.56 2.79 6.38
C GLY A 482 -8.77 3.67 6.00
N TYR A 483 -8.84 4.89 6.52
CA TYR A 483 -9.79 5.91 6.08
C TYR A 483 -9.58 6.25 4.60
N ALA A 484 -8.34 6.47 4.17
CA ALA A 484 -8.02 6.78 2.77
C ALA A 484 -8.46 5.65 1.82
N PHE A 485 -8.27 4.38 2.22
CA PHE A 485 -8.77 3.22 1.48
C PHE A 485 -10.29 3.24 1.32
N GLU A 486 -11.02 3.41 2.43
CA GLU A 486 -12.48 3.40 2.40
C GLU A 486 -13.05 4.56 1.57
N GLN A 487 -12.47 5.77 1.69
CA GLN A 487 -12.90 6.90 0.87
C GLN A 487 -12.63 6.65 -0.61
N LYS A 488 -11.44 6.15 -0.96
CA LYS A 488 -11.12 5.88 -2.36
C LYS A 488 -11.99 4.78 -2.95
N LEU A 489 -12.23 3.70 -2.23
CA LEU A 489 -13.15 2.63 -2.65
C LEU A 489 -14.58 3.17 -2.81
N ASN A 490 -15.02 4.04 -1.91
CA ASN A 490 -16.32 4.68 -2.01
C ASN A 490 -16.43 5.58 -3.25
N GLU A 491 -15.41 6.40 -3.54
CA GLU A 491 -15.34 7.22 -4.74
C GLU A 491 -15.35 6.35 -6.01
N ASN A 492 -14.52 5.32 -6.05
CA ASN A 492 -14.42 4.39 -7.16
C ASN A 492 -15.75 3.64 -7.41
N THR A 493 -16.63 3.52 -6.41
CA THR A 493 -17.93 2.84 -6.50
C THR A 493 -19.12 3.81 -6.48
N HIS A 494 -18.90 5.08 -6.86
CA HIS A 494 -19.92 6.15 -6.96
C HIS A 494 -20.69 6.44 -5.67
N GLY A 495 -20.09 6.13 -4.52
CA GLY A 495 -20.74 6.27 -3.22
C GLY A 495 -21.73 5.16 -2.89
N TYR A 496 -21.90 4.16 -3.76
CA TYR A 496 -22.96 3.16 -3.64
C TYR A 496 -22.77 2.24 -2.44
N LEU A 497 -21.51 1.95 -2.09
CA LEU A 497 -21.15 1.11 -0.96
C LEU A 497 -21.16 1.83 0.40
N ASN A 498 -21.47 3.14 0.45
CA ASN A 498 -21.58 3.90 1.71
C ASN A 498 -22.88 3.57 2.47
N ARG A 499 -22.99 2.33 2.92
CA ARG A 499 -24.13 1.74 3.63
C ARG A 499 -23.65 1.06 4.91
N THR A 500 -24.56 0.84 5.84
CA THR A 500 -24.35 -0.04 7.00
C THR A 500 -24.82 -1.46 6.69
N LEU A 501 -24.37 -2.46 7.46
CA LEU A 501 -24.93 -3.82 7.31
C LEU A 501 -26.45 -3.84 7.58
N ASN A 502 -26.93 -3.05 8.54
CA ASN A 502 -28.37 -2.96 8.83
C ASN A 502 -29.21 -2.47 7.66
N ASP A 503 -28.66 -1.68 6.73
CA ASP A 503 -29.38 -1.21 5.53
C ASP A 503 -29.82 -2.37 4.62
N TYR A 504 -29.17 -3.55 4.72
CA TYR A 504 -29.49 -4.74 3.94
C TYR A 504 -30.38 -5.75 4.66
N LYS A 505 -30.78 -5.51 5.92
CA LYS A 505 -31.51 -6.49 6.73
C LYS A 505 -32.85 -6.88 6.11
N GLU A 506 -33.63 -5.91 5.67
CA GLU A 506 -34.91 -6.15 5.01
C GLU A 506 -34.78 -6.79 3.61
N PRO A 507 -33.95 -6.27 2.69
CA PRO A 507 -33.84 -6.87 1.36
C PRO A 507 -33.22 -8.27 1.38
N GLU A 508 -32.31 -8.59 2.32
CA GLU A 508 -31.85 -9.96 2.54
C GLU A 508 -32.96 -10.85 3.11
N ALA A 509 -33.69 -10.40 4.14
CA ALA A 509 -34.79 -11.15 4.73
C ALA A 509 -35.90 -11.52 3.72
N LYS A 510 -36.16 -10.62 2.77
CA LYS A 510 -37.13 -10.82 1.68
C LYS A 510 -36.56 -11.57 0.48
N ALA A 511 -35.29 -11.98 0.52
CA ALA A 511 -34.57 -12.55 -0.62
C ALA A 511 -34.68 -11.67 -1.90
N GLU A 512 -34.65 -10.35 -1.75
CA GLU A 512 -34.51 -9.40 -2.88
C GLU A 512 -33.08 -9.42 -3.43
N ILE A 513 -32.12 -9.66 -2.56
CA ILE A 513 -30.68 -9.74 -2.85
C ILE A 513 -30.07 -10.93 -2.10
N PRO A 514 -28.98 -11.53 -2.61
CA PRO A 514 -28.29 -12.61 -1.89
C PRO A 514 -27.66 -12.11 -0.58
N LEU A 515 -27.40 -13.02 0.33
CA LEU A 515 -26.66 -12.73 1.57
C LEU A 515 -25.17 -12.56 1.25
N ILE A 516 -24.47 -11.76 2.06
CA ILE A 516 -22.99 -11.73 2.07
C ILE A 516 -22.48 -12.11 3.46
N PHE A 517 -21.53 -13.06 3.51
CA PHE A 517 -20.68 -13.27 4.68
C PHE A 517 -19.30 -12.68 4.43
N PHE A 518 -19.00 -11.56 5.09
CA PHE A 518 -17.66 -11.01 5.13
C PHE A 518 -16.87 -11.73 6.22
N ASN A 519 -15.72 -12.29 5.88
CA ASN A 519 -14.87 -12.97 6.85
C ASN A 519 -13.67 -12.08 7.23
N ALA A 520 -13.06 -12.31 8.38
CA ALA A 520 -11.72 -11.83 8.71
C ALA A 520 -11.02 -12.87 9.61
N VAL A 521 -9.72 -12.75 9.82
CA VAL A 521 -8.96 -13.64 10.71
C VAL A 521 -8.53 -12.86 11.95
N ILE A 522 -8.87 -13.38 13.13
CA ILE A 522 -8.40 -12.82 14.40
C ILE A 522 -6.93 -13.18 14.56
N THR A 523 -6.08 -12.16 14.64
CA THR A 523 -4.61 -12.30 14.65
C THR A 523 -4.09 -13.12 15.81
N ARG A 524 -4.78 -13.05 16.95
CA ARG A 524 -4.36 -13.63 18.22
C ARG A 524 -4.34 -15.16 18.21
N ASP A 525 -5.31 -15.78 17.53
CA ASP A 525 -5.54 -17.23 17.60
C ASP A 525 -5.99 -17.87 16.27
N GLY A 526 -6.11 -17.09 15.19
CA GLY A 526 -6.50 -17.60 13.87
C GLY A 526 -7.99 -17.93 13.72
N ARG A 527 -8.85 -17.59 14.70
CA ARG A 527 -10.30 -17.77 14.57
C ARG A 527 -10.86 -16.90 13.45
N LYS A 528 -11.90 -17.42 12.77
CA LYS A 528 -12.64 -16.66 11.76
C LYS A 528 -13.61 -15.71 12.43
N LEU A 529 -13.64 -14.46 12.02
CA LEU A 529 -14.69 -13.52 12.38
C LEU A 529 -15.69 -13.45 11.22
N VAL A 530 -16.92 -13.93 11.44
CA VAL A 530 -17.99 -13.94 10.44
C VAL A 530 -18.86 -12.70 10.65
N MET A 531 -18.81 -11.78 9.70
CA MET A 531 -19.62 -10.56 9.67
C MET A 531 -20.76 -10.73 8.67
N ALA A 532 -21.98 -10.69 9.19
CA ALA A 532 -23.20 -10.87 8.41
C ALA A 532 -24.27 -9.88 8.86
N THR A 533 -25.22 -9.60 7.96
CA THR A 533 -26.39 -8.77 8.26
C THR A 533 -27.30 -9.46 9.28
N HIS A 534 -27.44 -10.78 9.23
CA HIS A 534 -28.22 -11.56 10.20
C HIS A 534 -27.29 -12.36 11.10
N PRO A 535 -27.58 -12.52 12.42
CA PRO A 535 -26.77 -13.34 13.31
C PRO A 535 -26.54 -14.74 12.73
N ALA A 536 -25.29 -15.19 12.64
CA ALA A 536 -24.90 -16.42 12.00
C ALA A 536 -24.18 -17.37 12.97
N ARG A 537 -24.67 -17.51 14.22
CA ARG A 537 -23.98 -18.30 15.25
C ARG A 537 -23.80 -19.78 14.88
N PHE A 538 -24.63 -20.32 13.98
CA PHE A 538 -24.43 -21.67 13.42
C PHE A 538 -23.14 -21.82 12.61
N MET A 539 -22.47 -20.73 12.24
CA MET A 539 -21.17 -20.74 11.58
C MET A 539 -19.99 -20.82 12.55
N THR A 540 -20.21 -20.65 13.86
CA THR A 540 -19.15 -20.52 14.88
C THR A 540 -18.42 -21.82 15.22
N ARG A 541 -19.03 -22.96 14.89
CA ARG A 541 -18.48 -24.30 15.11
C ARG A 541 -18.94 -25.28 14.03
N PRO A 542 -18.17 -26.35 13.76
CA PRO A 542 -18.64 -27.47 12.94
C PRO A 542 -19.91 -28.11 13.55
N LEU A 543 -20.76 -28.70 12.70
CA LEU A 543 -21.85 -29.53 13.17
C LEU A 543 -21.28 -30.84 13.73
N THR A 544 -21.64 -31.15 14.98
CA THR A 544 -21.36 -32.44 15.60
C THR A 544 -22.69 -33.11 15.95
N ASP A 545 -23.03 -34.15 15.20
CA ASP A 545 -24.24 -34.96 15.42
C ASP A 545 -23.93 -36.26 16.20
N SER A 546 -22.66 -36.48 16.54
CA SER A 546 -22.20 -37.69 17.21
C SER A 546 -21.81 -37.39 18.67
N THR A 547 -22.34 -38.19 19.59
CA THR A 547 -21.89 -38.27 20.98
C THR A 547 -20.51 -38.93 21.11
N SER A 548 -19.99 -39.53 20.03
CA SER A 548 -18.71 -40.26 20.00
C SER A 548 -17.50 -39.37 19.74
N ILE A 549 -17.71 -38.08 19.41
CA ILE A 549 -16.63 -37.10 19.21
C ILE A 549 -16.83 -35.98 20.23
N LEU A 550 -15.79 -35.68 21.01
CA LEU A 550 -15.83 -34.60 21.99
C LEU A 550 -16.16 -33.25 21.30
N PRO A 551 -16.94 -32.36 21.95
CA PRO A 551 -17.27 -31.06 21.38
C PRO A 551 -16.00 -30.27 21.05
N PHE A 552 -15.90 -29.79 19.81
CA PHE A 552 -14.80 -28.90 19.40
C PHE A 552 -14.99 -27.50 19.99
N ASP A 553 -13.87 -26.82 20.23
CA ASP A 553 -13.89 -25.38 20.48
C ASP A 553 -14.45 -24.65 19.26
N ALA A 554 -15.18 -23.56 19.50
CA ALA A 554 -15.61 -22.66 18.46
C ALA A 554 -14.39 -22.07 17.74
N ASP A 555 -14.36 -22.29 16.43
CA ASP A 555 -13.29 -21.89 15.53
C ASP A 555 -13.63 -20.61 14.76
N ALA A 556 -14.83 -20.08 14.97
CA ALA A 556 -15.28 -18.80 14.45
C ALA A 556 -16.17 -18.03 15.44
N ILE A 557 -16.31 -16.72 15.21
CA ILE A 557 -17.12 -15.79 16.02
C ILE A 557 -18.14 -15.12 15.12
N ASP A 558 -19.40 -15.11 15.53
CA ASP A 558 -20.44 -14.29 14.90
C ASP A 558 -20.29 -12.84 15.36
N PHE A 559 -19.83 -11.97 14.46
CA PHE A 559 -19.56 -10.57 14.76
C PHE A 559 -20.80 -9.85 15.28
N ARG A 560 -21.98 -10.13 14.70
CA ARG A 560 -23.21 -9.41 15.03
C ARG A 560 -23.64 -9.67 16.46
N SER A 561 -23.58 -10.92 16.92
CA SER A 561 -23.92 -11.31 18.29
C SER A 561 -22.82 -10.97 19.28
N PHE A 562 -21.55 -11.10 18.90
CA PHE A 562 -20.44 -10.86 19.81
C PHE A 562 -20.26 -9.38 20.16
N PHE A 563 -20.58 -8.47 19.23
CA PHE A 563 -20.47 -7.02 19.40
C PHE A 563 -21.84 -6.32 19.49
N ASP A 564 -22.86 -7.01 19.99
CA ASP A 564 -24.24 -6.50 20.10
C ASP A 564 -24.30 -5.17 20.88
N LYS A 565 -23.56 -5.08 21.99
CA LYS A 565 -23.41 -3.88 22.84
C LYS A 565 -22.54 -2.78 22.22
N GLN A 566 -21.91 -3.03 21.08
CA GLN A 566 -21.08 -2.05 20.35
C GLN A 566 -21.73 -1.63 19.02
N ASN A 567 -23.03 -1.87 18.85
CA ASN A 567 -23.78 -1.54 17.64
C ASN A 567 -23.23 -2.22 16.38
N ALA A 568 -22.94 -3.53 16.46
CA ALA A 568 -22.39 -4.31 15.35
C ALA A 568 -23.09 -4.11 14.00
N GLY A 569 -24.42 -4.01 13.98
CA GLY A 569 -25.18 -3.82 12.74
C GLY A 569 -24.95 -2.47 12.03
N ASN A 570 -24.37 -1.49 12.73
CA ASN A 570 -24.09 -0.15 12.21
C ASN A 570 -22.70 -0.04 11.56
N ILE A 571 -21.92 -1.13 11.54
CA ILE A 571 -20.65 -1.17 10.81
C ILE A 571 -20.90 -0.84 9.33
N GLY A 572 -20.06 0.04 8.78
CA GLY A 572 -20.09 0.36 7.36
C GLY A 572 -19.66 -0.84 6.52
N VAL A 573 -20.29 -1.04 5.36
CA VAL A 573 -19.94 -2.09 4.40
C VAL A 573 -18.51 -1.94 3.91
N LEU A 574 -18.07 -0.69 3.71
CA LEU A 574 -16.67 -0.35 3.42
C LEU A 574 -15.72 -0.80 4.53
N SER A 575 -16.10 -0.68 5.80
CA SER A 575 -15.32 -1.17 6.93
C SER A 575 -15.24 -2.70 6.95
N ALA A 576 -16.37 -3.39 6.69
CA ALA A 576 -16.41 -4.85 6.61
C ALA A 576 -15.56 -5.40 5.44
N LEU A 577 -15.64 -4.75 4.27
CA LEU A 577 -14.79 -5.04 3.10
C LEU A 577 -13.32 -4.79 3.40
N ARG A 578 -12.99 -3.68 4.07
CA ARG A 578 -11.62 -3.38 4.47
C ARG A 578 -11.09 -4.43 5.45
N MET A 579 -11.84 -4.77 6.49
CA MET A 579 -11.47 -5.85 7.42
C MET A 579 -11.24 -7.19 6.70
N ASN A 580 -12.07 -7.51 5.70
CA ASN A 580 -11.93 -8.69 4.86
C ASN A 580 -10.67 -8.65 3.95
N ALA A 581 -10.14 -7.45 3.67
CA ALA A 581 -9.01 -7.20 2.77
C ALA A 581 -7.75 -6.63 3.46
N THR A 582 -7.69 -6.60 4.79
CA THR A 582 -6.56 -6.05 5.56
C THR A 582 -5.35 -6.99 5.49
N PHE A 583 -4.68 -7.01 4.35
CA PHE A 583 -3.47 -7.79 4.17
C PHE A 583 -2.29 -7.15 4.93
N PRO A 584 -1.52 -7.94 5.70
CA PRO A 584 -0.38 -7.42 6.45
C PRO A 584 0.57 -6.58 5.60
N TYR A 585 1.20 -5.58 6.21
CA TYR A 585 2.13 -4.61 5.61
C TYR A 585 1.51 -3.56 4.66
N VAL A 586 0.37 -3.82 4.03
CA VAL A 586 -0.29 -2.86 3.13
C VAL A 586 -1.33 -2.04 3.88
N LEU A 587 -2.30 -2.73 4.50
CA LEU A 587 -3.31 -2.11 5.34
C LEU A 587 -2.96 -2.25 6.83
N PRO A 588 -3.37 -1.30 7.69
CA PRO A 588 -3.20 -1.44 9.13
C PRO A 588 -4.22 -2.44 9.66
N ASN A 589 -3.81 -3.31 10.59
CA ASN A 589 -4.72 -4.24 11.26
C ASN A 589 -5.89 -3.49 11.90
N VAL A 590 -7.08 -4.08 11.81
CA VAL A 590 -8.30 -3.44 12.32
C VAL A 590 -8.52 -3.88 13.75
N TRP A 591 -8.48 -2.92 14.67
CA TRP A 591 -8.72 -3.15 16.08
C TRP A 591 -10.22 -3.27 16.38
N LEU A 592 -10.61 -4.24 17.22
CA LEU A 592 -11.98 -4.46 17.66
C LEU A 592 -12.14 -4.29 19.19
N PRO A 593 -13.26 -3.73 19.66
CA PRO A 593 -13.44 -3.29 21.05
C PRO A 593 -13.77 -4.45 22.01
N THR A 594 -12.88 -5.41 22.15
CA THR A 594 -12.98 -6.53 23.11
C THR A 594 -12.15 -6.30 24.38
N ASN A 595 -12.29 -7.19 25.38
CA ASN A 595 -11.43 -7.25 26.57
C ASN A 595 -10.80 -8.65 26.77
N PRO A 596 -9.48 -8.83 26.59
CA PRO A 596 -8.54 -7.85 26.06
C PRO A 596 -8.85 -7.56 24.59
N VAL A 597 -8.30 -6.45 24.12
CA VAL A 597 -8.35 -5.99 22.74
C VAL A 597 -7.83 -7.06 21.77
N ILE A 598 -8.57 -7.28 20.67
CA ILE A 598 -8.15 -8.08 19.52
C ILE A 598 -8.06 -7.22 18.26
N ASP A 599 -7.28 -7.68 17.28
CA ASP A 599 -7.24 -7.14 15.94
C ASP A 599 -7.47 -8.23 14.89
N VAL A 600 -7.83 -7.81 13.68
CA VAL A 600 -8.10 -8.71 12.56
C VAL A 600 -7.27 -8.38 11.32
N MET A 601 -7.04 -9.43 10.52
CA MET A 601 -6.37 -9.42 9.23
C MET A 601 -7.26 -10.03 8.14
N ASP A 602 -6.76 -9.93 6.90
CA ASP A 602 -7.37 -10.46 5.67
C ASP A 602 -7.91 -11.89 5.84
N ALA A 603 -9.12 -12.12 5.35
CA ALA A 603 -9.77 -13.43 5.34
C ALA A 603 -8.97 -14.51 4.60
N GLY A 604 -8.15 -14.09 3.62
CA GLY A 604 -7.33 -14.96 2.80
C GLY A 604 -6.19 -15.64 3.54
N LEU A 605 -5.91 -15.24 4.78
CA LEU A 605 -5.01 -16.00 5.65
C LEU A 605 -5.63 -17.33 6.11
N ARG A 606 -6.96 -17.48 6.09
CA ARG A 606 -7.64 -18.72 6.53
C ARG A 606 -8.54 -19.36 5.48
N ASP A 607 -9.35 -18.58 4.77
CA ASP A 607 -10.30 -19.11 3.78
C ASP A 607 -10.27 -18.25 2.52
N ASN A 608 -9.13 -18.29 1.81
CA ASN A 608 -8.88 -17.42 0.66
C ASN A 608 -9.88 -17.56 -0.47
N PHE A 609 -10.63 -18.65 -0.53
CA PHE A 609 -11.61 -18.91 -1.58
C PHE A 609 -13.06 -18.90 -1.07
N GLY A 610 -13.28 -18.52 0.19
CA GLY A 610 -14.60 -18.55 0.86
C GLY A 610 -15.24 -19.93 0.94
N GLN A 611 -14.47 -21.00 0.66
CA GLN A 611 -14.98 -22.34 0.44
C GLN A 611 -15.38 -23.01 1.76
N GLU A 612 -14.55 -22.88 2.79
CA GLU A 612 -14.86 -23.41 4.12
C GLU A 612 -16.19 -22.81 4.61
N THR A 613 -16.39 -21.51 4.44
CA THR A 613 -17.62 -20.81 4.84
C THR A 613 -18.84 -21.31 4.05
N SER A 614 -18.75 -21.42 2.72
CA SER A 614 -19.89 -21.86 1.90
C SER A 614 -20.24 -23.33 2.12
N LEU A 615 -19.23 -24.21 2.26
CA LEU A 615 -19.47 -25.63 2.54
C LEU A 615 -20.06 -25.85 3.95
N ARG A 616 -19.61 -25.08 4.95
CA ARG A 616 -20.24 -25.12 6.29
C ARG A 616 -21.69 -24.66 6.25
N PHE A 617 -22.02 -23.62 5.49
CA PHE A 617 -23.41 -23.20 5.29
C PHE A 617 -24.26 -24.31 4.64
N ILE A 618 -23.73 -24.91 3.58
CA ILE A 618 -24.36 -26.03 2.88
C ILE A 618 -24.61 -27.18 3.85
N GLU A 619 -23.64 -27.59 4.65
CA GLU A 619 -23.82 -28.67 5.63
C GLU A 619 -24.87 -28.33 6.70
N VAL A 620 -24.89 -27.09 7.19
CA VAL A 620 -25.86 -26.64 8.21
C VAL A 620 -27.31 -26.74 7.73
N PHE A 621 -27.57 -26.46 6.46
CA PHE A 621 -28.92 -26.47 5.88
C PHE A 621 -29.15 -27.67 4.93
N ARG A 622 -28.38 -28.74 5.12
CA ARG A 622 -28.35 -29.88 4.20
C ARG A 622 -29.71 -30.49 3.92
N ASP A 623 -30.48 -30.72 4.97
CA ASP A 623 -31.77 -31.40 4.83
C ASP A 623 -32.75 -30.53 4.03
N TRP A 624 -32.78 -29.22 4.33
CA TRP A 624 -33.58 -28.26 3.55
C TRP A 624 -33.12 -28.21 2.09
N LEU A 625 -31.81 -28.16 1.82
CA LEU A 625 -31.27 -28.07 0.46
C LEU A 625 -31.61 -29.31 -0.37
N LYS A 626 -31.44 -30.52 0.19
CA LYS A 626 -31.77 -31.80 -0.49
C LYS A 626 -33.26 -31.91 -0.82
N GLU A 627 -34.11 -31.44 0.08
CA GLU A 627 -35.56 -31.49 -0.13
C GLU A 627 -36.01 -30.45 -1.17
N ASN A 628 -35.43 -29.25 -1.14
CA ASN A 628 -35.97 -28.08 -1.82
C ASN A 628 -35.24 -27.65 -3.09
N THR A 629 -34.06 -28.21 -3.39
CA THR A 629 -33.28 -27.86 -4.59
C THR A 629 -33.02 -29.09 -5.45
N SER A 630 -32.83 -28.89 -6.75
CA SER A 630 -32.42 -29.97 -7.67
C SER A 630 -30.92 -30.14 -7.69
N LYS A 631 -30.19 -29.02 -7.60
CA LYS A 631 -28.73 -28.95 -7.56
C LYS A 631 -28.30 -27.77 -6.68
N VAL A 632 -27.20 -27.93 -5.97
CA VAL A 632 -26.48 -26.87 -5.28
C VAL A 632 -25.14 -26.67 -5.98
N VAL A 633 -24.94 -25.49 -6.56
CA VAL A 633 -23.78 -25.16 -7.38
C VAL A 633 -22.92 -24.12 -6.68
N LEU A 634 -21.68 -24.50 -6.35
CA LEU A 634 -20.65 -23.61 -5.86
C LEU A 634 -19.91 -22.98 -7.06
N LEU A 635 -20.21 -21.72 -7.36
CA LEU A 635 -19.51 -20.92 -8.36
C LEU A 635 -18.29 -20.26 -7.72
N GLN A 636 -17.09 -20.68 -8.09
CA GLN A 636 -15.85 -20.16 -7.54
C GLN A 636 -15.11 -19.30 -8.56
N LEU A 637 -14.81 -18.06 -8.19
CA LEU A 637 -14.08 -17.08 -8.99
C LEU A 637 -12.68 -16.89 -8.37
N ARG A 638 -11.65 -17.45 -9.02
CA ARG A 638 -10.28 -17.48 -8.53
C ARG A 638 -9.38 -16.52 -9.31
N ASP A 639 -8.58 -15.75 -8.61
CA ASP A 639 -7.51 -14.91 -9.15
C ASP A 639 -6.22 -15.69 -9.46
N ARG A 640 -6.22 -17.00 -9.24
CA ARG A 640 -5.09 -17.91 -9.49
C ARG A 640 -5.55 -19.19 -10.19
N SER A 641 -4.67 -19.71 -11.03
CA SER A 641 -4.84 -21.01 -11.69
C SER A 641 -4.75 -22.16 -10.69
N LEU A 642 -5.48 -23.25 -10.96
CA LEU A 642 -5.41 -24.51 -10.23
C LEU A 642 -4.07 -25.25 -10.38
N SER A 643 -3.25 -24.89 -11.39
CA SER A 643 -2.05 -25.65 -11.77
C SER A 643 -0.72 -24.90 -11.57
N ASP A 644 -0.60 -23.99 -10.61
CA ASP A 644 0.59 -23.13 -10.38
C ASP A 644 1.68 -23.81 -9.50
N TRP A 645 1.93 -25.10 -9.73
CA TRP A 645 2.91 -25.92 -8.97
C TRP A 645 4.34 -25.82 -9.52
N ASP A 646 4.51 -25.32 -10.74
CA ASP A 646 5.73 -25.30 -11.54
C ASP A 646 6.73 -24.17 -11.21
N ARG A 647 6.42 -23.28 -10.24
CA ARG A 647 7.30 -22.18 -9.82
C ARG A 647 8.04 -22.46 -8.50
N PRO A 648 9.29 -22.95 -8.53
CA PRO A 648 10.09 -23.06 -7.32
C PRO A 648 10.50 -21.69 -6.77
N LEU A 649 10.58 -21.58 -5.43
CA LEU A 649 11.33 -20.50 -4.77
C LEU A 649 12.83 -20.77 -4.97
N GLU A 650 13.39 -20.26 -6.06
CA GLU A 650 14.83 -20.32 -6.32
C GLU A 650 15.56 -19.26 -5.48
N GLY A 651 16.24 -19.71 -4.42
CA GLY A 651 17.15 -18.87 -3.64
C GLY A 651 18.59 -19.22 -3.99
N THR A 652 19.24 -18.45 -4.87
CA THR A 652 20.66 -18.62 -5.24
C THR A 652 21.61 -17.78 -4.38
N SER A 653 21.11 -17.06 -3.36
CA SER A 653 21.91 -16.16 -2.52
C SER A 653 21.95 -16.62 -1.05
N LEU A 654 23.04 -16.28 -0.35
CA LEU A 654 23.22 -16.54 1.08
C LEU A 654 22.08 -15.95 1.92
N PHE A 655 21.63 -14.73 1.58
CA PHE A 655 20.45 -14.12 2.22
C PHE A 655 19.19 -14.95 1.96
N GLY A 656 19.02 -15.44 0.73
CA GLY A 656 17.94 -16.34 0.34
C GLY A 656 17.90 -17.62 1.18
N THR A 657 19.06 -18.22 1.52
CA THR A 657 19.14 -19.43 2.36
C THR A 657 18.60 -19.21 3.78
N PHE A 658 18.93 -18.08 4.42
CA PHE A 658 18.43 -17.76 5.77
C PHE A 658 16.94 -17.39 5.78
N THR A 659 16.45 -16.72 4.75
CA THR A 659 15.02 -16.34 4.66
C THR A 659 14.13 -17.43 4.09
N LYS A 660 14.71 -18.49 3.49
CA LYS A 660 13.97 -19.52 2.74
C LYS A 660 12.87 -20.20 3.56
N PRO A 661 13.09 -20.67 4.81
CA PRO A 661 12.03 -21.36 5.57
C PRO A 661 10.81 -20.46 5.82
N PHE A 662 11.05 -19.19 6.15
CA PHE A 662 9.99 -18.21 6.37
C PHE A 662 9.23 -17.89 5.07
N LEU A 663 9.96 -17.64 3.98
CA LEU A 663 9.37 -17.35 2.68
C LEU A 663 8.67 -18.57 2.06
N LEU A 664 9.14 -19.79 2.33
CA LEU A 664 8.51 -21.03 1.88
C LEU A 664 7.14 -21.22 2.52
N LEU A 665 7.01 -21.01 3.82
CA LEU A 665 5.72 -21.06 4.51
C LEU A 665 4.76 -20.01 3.94
N GLN A 666 5.23 -18.77 3.75
CA GLN A 666 4.42 -17.70 3.18
C GLN A 666 3.99 -18.00 1.73
N ASN A 667 4.90 -18.50 0.90
CA ASN A 667 4.63 -18.77 -0.52
C ASN A 667 3.74 -20.01 -0.71
N ASN A 668 3.93 -21.04 0.11
CA ASN A 668 3.15 -22.28 0.02
C ASN A 668 1.85 -22.22 0.83
N TRP A 669 1.59 -21.14 1.59
CA TRP A 669 0.38 -21.00 2.41
C TRP A 669 -0.91 -21.25 1.60
N TYR A 670 -1.00 -20.67 0.40
CA TYR A 670 -2.15 -20.87 -0.48
C TYR A 670 -2.27 -22.31 -1.02
N LYS A 671 -1.15 -23.01 -1.21
CA LYS A 671 -1.14 -24.41 -1.65
C LYS A 671 -1.66 -25.33 -0.55
N LEU A 672 -1.26 -25.07 0.70
CA LEU A 672 -1.81 -25.76 1.87
C LEU A 672 -3.33 -25.53 1.96
N GLN A 673 -3.79 -24.30 1.66
CA GLN A 673 -5.22 -24.01 1.58
C GLN A 673 -5.95 -24.82 0.51
N ASP A 674 -5.39 -24.90 -0.69
CA ASP A 674 -5.98 -25.74 -1.73
C ASP A 674 -6.08 -27.20 -1.29
N TYR A 675 -5.05 -27.79 -0.66
CA TYR A 675 -5.08 -29.21 -0.29
C TYR A 675 -6.25 -29.58 0.64
N TYR A 676 -6.39 -28.91 1.80
CA TYR A 676 -7.50 -29.26 2.71
C TYR A 676 -8.87 -28.89 2.12
N GLN A 677 -8.93 -27.92 1.21
CA GLN A 677 -10.17 -27.56 0.53
C GLN A 677 -10.61 -28.62 -0.48
N HIS A 678 -9.67 -29.35 -1.11
CA HIS A 678 -10.04 -30.49 -1.95
C HIS A 678 -10.68 -31.61 -1.12
N ASP A 679 -10.15 -31.89 0.08
CA ASP A 679 -10.74 -32.87 1.00
C ASP A 679 -12.16 -32.47 1.41
N GLN A 680 -12.39 -31.19 1.75
CA GLN A 680 -13.72 -30.67 2.08
C GLN A 680 -14.74 -30.84 0.94
N LEU A 681 -14.30 -30.65 -0.31
CA LEU A 681 -15.15 -30.87 -1.48
C LEU A 681 -15.49 -32.35 -1.67
N ALA A 682 -14.53 -33.24 -1.43
CA ALA A 682 -14.75 -34.67 -1.51
C ALA A 682 -15.81 -35.11 -0.49
N PHE A 683 -15.69 -34.69 0.77
CA PHE A 683 -16.69 -34.97 1.81
C PHE A 683 -18.06 -34.36 1.48
N SER A 684 -18.10 -33.15 0.94
CA SER A 684 -19.35 -32.51 0.53
C SER A 684 -20.03 -33.26 -0.63
N PHE A 685 -19.23 -33.75 -1.59
CA PHE A 685 -19.76 -34.57 -2.68
C PHE A 685 -20.25 -35.93 -2.18
N GLU A 686 -19.57 -36.57 -1.23
CA GLU A 686 -20.03 -37.80 -0.60
C GLU A 686 -21.38 -37.60 0.12
N ALA A 687 -21.54 -36.47 0.82
CA ALA A 687 -22.78 -36.14 1.52
C ALA A 687 -23.96 -35.81 0.58
N TYR A 688 -23.71 -35.19 -0.58
CA TYR A 688 -24.78 -34.69 -1.50
C TYR A 688 -24.94 -35.49 -2.79
N GLY A 689 -23.95 -36.30 -3.14
CA GLY A 689 -23.87 -37.03 -4.39
C GLY A 689 -24.03 -36.13 -5.62
N PRO A 690 -24.77 -36.58 -6.65
CA PRO A 690 -24.93 -35.84 -7.90
C PRO A 690 -25.61 -34.48 -7.80
N GLN A 691 -26.18 -34.10 -6.66
CA GLN A 691 -26.82 -32.79 -6.47
C GLN A 691 -25.80 -31.66 -6.26
N PHE A 692 -24.57 -31.98 -5.84
CA PHE A 692 -23.55 -30.97 -5.58
C PHE A 692 -22.59 -30.81 -6.75
N HIS A 693 -22.35 -29.56 -7.16
CA HIS A 693 -21.39 -29.25 -8.22
C HIS A 693 -20.53 -28.05 -7.85
N ARG A 694 -19.23 -28.14 -8.17
CA ARG A 694 -18.31 -27.00 -8.17
C ARG A 694 -17.99 -26.61 -9.61
N ILE A 695 -18.14 -25.32 -9.92
CA ILE A 695 -17.72 -24.70 -11.17
C ILE A 695 -16.70 -23.63 -10.84
N CYS A 696 -15.53 -23.65 -11.49
CA CYS A 696 -14.40 -22.84 -11.10
C CYS A 696 -13.85 -22.00 -12.25
N PHE A 697 -14.09 -20.70 -12.24
CA PHE A 697 -13.47 -19.76 -13.16
C PHE A 697 -12.16 -19.25 -12.57
N GLN A 698 -11.10 -19.26 -13.36
CA GLN A 698 -9.75 -18.90 -12.92
C GLN A 698 -9.13 -17.81 -13.78
N TYR A 699 -8.42 -16.88 -13.17
CA TYR A 699 -7.52 -15.98 -13.88
C TYR A 699 -6.32 -16.79 -14.39
N VAL A 700 -6.23 -16.90 -15.71
CA VAL A 700 -5.08 -17.50 -16.40
C VAL A 700 -4.36 -16.37 -17.15
N PRO A 701 -3.12 -16.01 -16.77
CA PRO A 701 -2.40 -14.95 -17.45
C PRO A 701 -2.07 -15.36 -18.88
N SER A 702 -2.19 -14.43 -19.84
CA SER A 702 -1.81 -14.71 -21.25
C SER A 702 -0.33 -15.01 -21.41
N ARG A 703 0.52 -14.44 -20.54
CA ARG A 703 1.95 -14.72 -20.45
C ARG A 703 2.28 -15.20 -19.04
N LYS A 704 2.74 -16.44 -18.90
CA LYS A 704 3.08 -17.03 -17.60
C LYS A 704 4.15 -16.23 -16.83
N GLU A 705 5.10 -15.62 -17.54
CA GLU A 705 6.22 -14.86 -16.94
C GLU A 705 5.83 -13.47 -16.42
N ALA A 706 4.66 -12.95 -16.79
CA ALA A 706 4.20 -11.61 -16.40
C ALA A 706 2.71 -11.63 -15.99
N PRO A 707 2.35 -12.35 -14.91
CA PRO A 707 1.00 -12.30 -14.37
C PRO A 707 0.72 -10.90 -13.80
N ALA A 708 -0.55 -10.50 -13.82
CA ALA A 708 -0.96 -9.26 -13.19
C ALA A 708 -0.60 -9.23 -11.70
N SER A 709 -0.19 -8.07 -11.19
CA SER A 709 0.30 -7.89 -9.83
C SER A 709 -0.75 -8.23 -8.76
N LEU A 710 -0.28 -8.76 -7.63
CA LEU A 710 -1.08 -9.00 -6.43
C LEU A 710 -1.10 -7.75 -5.55
N SER A 711 -1.63 -6.66 -6.10
CA SER A 711 -1.63 -5.35 -5.43
C SER A 711 -3.00 -4.65 -5.52
N PHE A 712 -3.10 -3.49 -4.86
CA PHE A 712 -4.26 -2.60 -4.96
C PHE A 712 -4.15 -1.63 -6.16
N HIS A 713 -3.29 -1.95 -7.11
CA HIS A 713 -3.05 -1.23 -8.35
C HIS A 713 -2.88 -2.23 -9.51
N ILE A 714 -3.42 -1.92 -10.69
CA ILE A 714 -3.15 -2.70 -11.91
C ILE A 714 -3.00 -1.76 -13.11
N THR A 715 -2.05 -2.10 -13.97
CA THR A 715 -1.69 -1.36 -15.18
C THR A 715 -2.69 -1.60 -16.32
N ALA A 716 -2.64 -0.76 -17.36
CA ALA A 716 -3.47 -0.95 -18.55
C ALA A 716 -3.27 -2.33 -19.22
N ALA A 717 -2.04 -2.84 -19.30
CA ALA A 717 -1.74 -4.17 -19.83
C ALA A 717 -2.38 -5.29 -18.98
N GLU A 718 -2.31 -5.17 -17.66
CA GLU A 718 -2.90 -6.13 -16.73
C GLU A 718 -4.43 -6.13 -16.79
N LYS A 719 -5.07 -4.95 -16.87
CA LYS A 719 -6.53 -4.83 -17.08
C LYS A 719 -6.96 -5.56 -18.35
N ARG A 720 -6.21 -5.38 -19.46
CA ARG A 720 -6.46 -6.08 -20.71
C ARG A 720 -6.29 -7.59 -20.57
N ASP A 721 -5.27 -8.04 -19.85
CA ASP A 721 -5.02 -9.47 -19.61
C ASP A 721 -6.14 -10.12 -18.79
N ILE A 722 -6.58 -9.48 -17.70
CA ILE A 722 -7.70 -9.92 -16.86
C ILE A 722 -9.01 -10.02 -17.69
N ALA A 723 -9.26 -9.04 -18.56
CA ALA A 723 -10.42 -9.06 -19.44
C ALA A 723 -10.42 -10.26 -20.40
N LEU A 724 -9.23 -10.69 -20.85
CA LEU A 724 -9.06 -11.83 -21.75
C LEU A 724 -9.04 -13.18 -21.03
N ALA A 725 -8.75 -13.22 -19.72
CA ALA A 725 -8.61 -14.47 -18.96
C ALA A 725 -9.83 -15.40 -19.06
N LEU A 726 -11.06 -14.86 -19.08
CA LEU A 726 -12.29 -15.66 -19.22
C LEU A 726 -12.45 -16.33 -20.60
N LYS A 727 -11.65 -15.90 -21.59
CA LYS A 727 -11.60 -16.54 -22.91
C LYS A 727 -10.61 -17.71 -22.98
N ALA A 728 -9.85 -17.98 -21.91
CA ALA A 728 -8.95 -19.13 -21.84
C ALA A 728 -9.71 -20.46 -21.96
N GLU A 729 -9.02 -21.51 -22.41
CA GLU A 729 -9.63 -22.81 -22.68
C GLU A 729 -10.31 -23.41 -21.44
N ASP A 730 -9.66 -23.32 -20.27
CA ASP A 730 -10.19 -23.82 -19.00
C ASP A 730 -11.53 -23.16 -18.65
N ASN A 731 -11.60 -21.82 -18.74
CA ASN A 731 -12.84 -21.09 -18.46
C ASN A 731 -13.93 -21.39 -19.49
N ARG A 732 -13.59 -21.62 -20.77
CA ARG A 732 -14.57 -22.05 -21.79
C ARG A 732 -15.16 -23.42 -21.48
N LYS A 733 -14.38 -24.35 -20.94
CA LYS A 733 -14.87 -25.66 -20.50
C LYS A 733 -15.87 -25.49 -19.34
N GLU A 734 -15.54 -24.63 -18.38
CA GLU A 734 -16.40 -24.35 -17.23
C GLU A 734 -17.71 -23.64 -17.62
N PHE A 735 -17.68 -22.70 -18.59
CA PHE A 735 -18.92 -22.13 -19.16
C PHE A 735 -19.80 -23.19 -19.82
N LYS A 736 -19.23 -24.15 -20.56
CA LYS A 736 -20.00 -25.25 -21.17
C LYS A 736 -20.63 -26.14 -20.10
N ARG A 737 -19.85 -26.50 -19.07
CA ARG A 737 -20.33 -27.30 -17.94
C ARG A 737 -21.45 -26.60 -17.19
N LEU A 738 -21.29 -25.32 -16.87
CA LEU A 738 -22.34 -24.52 -16.24
C LEU A 738 -23.62 -24.47 -17.09
N ARG A 739 -23.49 -24.32 -18.41
CA ARG A 739 -24.65 -24.31 -19.32
C ARG A 739 -25.41 -25.64 -19.31
N SER A 740 -24.73 -26.77 -19.12
CA SER A 740 -25.39 -28.06 -18.94
C SER A 740 -26.11 -28.19 -17.59
N LEU A 741 -25.63 -27.52 -16.54
CA LEU A 741 -26.27 -27.55 -15.22
C LEU A 741 -27.51 -26.66 -15.13
N MET A 742 -27.57 -25.61 -15.95
CA MET A 742 -28.73 -24.71 -16.08
C MET A 742 -29.93 -25.32 -16.80
N LYS A 743 -29.69 -26.37 -17.61
CA LYS A 743 -30.74 -27.22 -18.17
C LYS A 743 -31.23 -28.19 -17.10
#